data_AF-A0AAP2DMJ1-F1
#
_entry.id   AF-A0AAP2DMJ1-F1
#
_cell.length_a   1.000
_cell.length_b   1.000
_cell.length_c   1.000
_cell.angle_alpha   90.00
_cell.angle_beta   90.00
_cell.angle_gamma   90.00
#
_symmetry.space_group_name_H-M   'P 1'
#
loop_
_entity.id
_entity.type
_entity.pdbx_description
1 polymer ?
#
loop_
_entity_poly.entity_id
_entity_poly.type
_entity_poly.pdbx_seq_one_letter_code
_entity_poly.pdbx_strand_id
1 'polypeptide(L)'
;MKEAITISTDQNSGNADFDFLRQEGIKILQALGGEAWTDHNRHDPGITILEQLCYAISDLCYRISFDVPDILANSPEGLNGLHTPYEVLTGNPVTLADLRKIVLDVPGVRNAWIEPQSFKISYRREDQSLGDAARPDTMIRDIRGLYHVAVEVFEENLGSSVKELVRMRTQACRPIGEDFVDFIILKEQPITVKAALEIGQVEDPEGFLAGIYDAINETLSPTPRFFTLQEMLRQGYAAEDIMNGPRLIHGFLKDEDAGVNRKPAIFTSDLIRVLHSMPGLTAVKSFQLISRNQVKDWKLDIDPDRIPKLSMNFGEGQHIELFRNGVRLPLDNDLVAKRFNEIKARNRKKILSRDQRDIIPGKKTTRHIDLYHSIQHHFPEIYALAEGSLSANASPQRQAQQTQLRAYLLFFDQALANYHSQLGHLHDLFAFSTGNAYAEQVPGDVPALSSVIPELGSYQDTLSALFRADGEKNKQRSRSLNHLMARFAEDFTQFSMLVQDTRQRKDFENHCKVNLLKDYPGISGDRARASNSMQAVDLGGLEKRILLKLGLTPDGPRYFYIVEHILLRPTANDRFQSPAFMKLATAGDLPAANEIDPFSLQITYVFPSPAAVKIAQDVIELVLREETPAHIQAGVVWLTESYATLASMFTSMYTRWRLEMEEMTDPIKLRALRNWLIDFLELGKTYPISDLLLPPPRIVRHGTKGEALLPYAEPDVTYQLVNDTYKGPKVKGNNGPLTLYTEDLQEDTEFTVMAEKTGSLLSTALRTKLFFKVGIDRELDIVLLEKTPLVCNTTATLVINDSQQKVGYKLFDTGGNGLSTEIMGTGGKISLTTSSPLREDVVLVLKASKTFSDTKSTIVTIKELPVTVHPDAAIAVVTTNETPYSTGLTTTILEPMISLKNTQRSVSYKVYIKAFDENDIVYEDRPTGDDLWNLSYNDGVMGRRQIIVRDPAHLPFTEIASVQGTGGDLNITIPASQDDQIVFITATKVRGTGADSLRLREKPVILRMPRTVTWYAPPQVSKGEVATIRITNPQRGVTYQLVDPTGASAAGVPVHFHKNKPIEAGRIGVDFVVNGIDEVVLMTPPLQVESQFVIRATRFYTGISLISNVIRIKVSFWVA
;
A
#
# COMPACT_ATOMS: atom_id res chain seq x y z
N MET A 1 25.11 -33.53 -50.78
CA MET A 1 24.47 -32.27 -51.23
C MET A 1 24.42 -32.31 -52.75
N LYS A 2 23.26 -32.09 -53.37
CA LYS A 2 23.21 -31.73 -54.79
C LYS A 2 23.88 -30.35 -54.89
N GLU A 3 24.82 -30.17 -55.82
CA GLU A 3 25.38 -28.86 -56.13
C GLU A 3 24.22 -27.86 -56.27
N ALA A 4 24.37 -26.68 -55.64
CA ALA A 4 23.41 -25.61 -55.81
C ALA A 4 23.24 -25.35 -57.31
N ILE A 5 21.99 -25.32 -57.77
CA ILE A 5 21.68 -24.96 -59.15
C ILE A 5 22.04 -23.47 -59.29
N THR A 6 23.29 -23.17 -59.64
CA THR A 6 23.72 -21.84 -60.00
C THR A 6 23.26 -21.58 -61.43
N ILE A 7 22.50 -20.51 -61.64
CA ILE A 7 22.29 -19.96 -62.98
C ILE A 7 23.69 -19.55 -63.46
N SER A 8 24.14 -20.12 -64.58
CA SER A 8 25.44 -19.77 -65.14
C SER A 8 25.53 -18.26 -65.34
N THR A 9 26.59 -17.64 -64.81
CA THR A 9 26.93 -16.25 -65.09
C THR A 9 27.64 -16.09 -66.43
N ASP A 10 27.91 -17.19 -67.16
CA ASP A 10 28.25 -17.12 -68.57
C ASP A 10 27.02 -16.58 -69.30
N GLN A 11 26.92 -15.25 -69.34
CA GLN A 11 26.17 -14.57 -70.35
C GLN A 11 26.69 -15.11 -71.68
N ASN A 12 25.85 -15.84 -72.42
CA ASN A 12 25.92 -15.82 -73.87
C ASN A 12 25.65 -14.36 -74.29
N SER A 13 26.61 -13.47 -74.08
CA SER A 13 26.63 -12.07 -74.53
C SER A 13 26.82 -11.96 -76.05
N GLY A 14 26.66 -13.06 -76.78
CA GLY A 14 27.18 -13.23 -78.12
C GLY A 14 26.18 -13.25 -79.28
N ASN A 15 24.86 -13.04 -79.12
CA ASN A 15 23.91 -13.27 -80.23
C ASN A 15 22.77 -12.23 -80.37
N ALA A 16 22.96 -10.95 -80.03
CA ALA A 16 21.93 -9.93 -80.31
C ALA A 16 22.53 -8.58 -80.73
N ASP A 17 23.67 -8.62 -81.41
CA ASP A 17 24.21 -7.44 -82.07
C ASP A 17 23.39 -7.08 -83.33
N PHE A 18 23.67 -5.92 -83.90
CA PHE A 18 22.96 -5.41 -85.07
C PHE A 18 22.98 -6.39 -86.25
N ASP A 19 24.14 -6.98 -86.54
CA ASP A 19 24.31 -7.85 -87.71
C ASP A 19 23.50 -9.14 -87.57
N PHE A 20 23.49 -9.74 -86.38
CA PHE A 20 22.65 -10.89 -86.07
C PHE A 20 21.16 -10.55 -86.22
N LEU A 21 20.71 -9.45 -85.59
CA LEU A 21 19.30 -9.03 -85.62
C LEU A 21 18.84 -8.76 -87.06
N ARG A 22 19.70 -8.16 -87.88
CA ARG A 22 19.44 -7.89 -89.30
C ARG A 22 19.33 -9.17 -90.12
N GLN A 23 20.24 -10.13 -89.91
CA GLN A 23 20.21 -11.41 -90.62
C GLN A 23 18.94 -12.21 -90.29
N GLU A 24 18.59 -12.32 -89.00
CA GLU A 24 17.35 -13.00 -88.59
C GLU A 24 16.10 -12.23 -89.06
N GLY A 25 16.13 -10.90 -89.02
CA GLY A 25 15.06 -10.06 -89.58
C GLY A 25 14.80 -10.32 -91.07
N ILE A 26 15.86 -10.34 -91.88
CA ILE A 26 15.76 -10.64 -93.32
C ILE A 26 15.21 -12.06 -93.55
N LYS A 27 15.67 -13.03 -92.78
CA LYS A 27 15.19 -14.42 -92.86
C LYS A 27 13.70 -14.54 -92.52
N ILE A 28 13.22 -13.80 -91.51
CA ILE A 28 11.80 -13.72 -91.17
C ILE A 28 11.00 -13.08 -92.32
N LEU A 29 11.49 -11.99 -92.91
CA LEU A 29 10.83 -11.34 -94.06
C LEU A 29 10.73 -12.29 -95.27
N GLN A 30 11.81 -13.01 -95.59
CA GLN A 30 11.83 -14.00 -96.66
C GLN A 30 10.82 -15.13 -96.42
N ALA A 31 10.69 -15.58 -95.16
CA ALA A 31 9.74 -16.63 -94.80
C ALA A 31 8.27 -16.16 -94.84
N LEU A 32 7.99 -14.91 -94.42
CA LEU A 32 6.63 -14.38 -94.35
C LEU A 32 6.12 -13.83 -95.69
N GLY A 33 7.02 -13.31 -96.54
CA GLY A 33 6.64 -12.52 -97.70
C GLY A 33 7.58 -12.66 -98.91
N GLY A 34 8.47 -13.65 -98.94
CA GLY A 34 9.48 -13.80 -100.00
C GLY A 34 8.94 -13.98 -101.42
N GLU A 35 7.66 -14.32 -101.58
CA GLU A 35 6.98 -14.35 -102.88
C GLU A 35 6.50 -12.96 -103.35
N ALA A 36 6.11 -12.08 -102.42
CA ALA A 36 5.58 -10.75 -102.72
C ALA A 36 6.64 -9.64 -102.64
N TRP A 37 7.62 -9.78 -101.74
CA TRP A 37 8.74 -8.86 -101.56
C TRP A 37 10.03 -9.64 -101.75
N THR A 38 10.62 -9.55 -102.96
CA THR A 38 11.78 -10.36 -103.36
C THR A 38 13.11 -9.61 -103.19
N ASP A 39 13.09 -8.28 -103.19
CA ASP A 39 14.28 -7.44 -103.04
C ASP A 39 14.58 -7.12 -101.57
N HIS A 40 15.66 -7.70 -101.05
CA HIS A 40 16.11 -7.51 -99.66
C HIS A 40 17.45 -6.77 -99.58
N ASN A 41 17.76 -5.96 -100.59
CA ASN A 41 18.99 -5.17 -100.64
C ASN A 41 18.88 -3.86 -99.85
N ARG A 42 20.03 -3.25 -99.54
CA ARG A 42 20.13 -2.00 -98.73
C ARG A 42 19.41 -0.77 -99.30
N HIS A 43 19.08 -0.78 -100.59
CA HIS A 43 18.41 0.35 -101.23
C HIS A 43 16.89 0.31 -101.04
N ASP A 44 16.34 -0.83 -100.60
CA ASP A 44 14.92 -0.98 -100.33
C ASP A 44 14.55 -0.22 -99.02
N PRO A 45 13.51 0.65 -99.04
CA PRO A 45 13.06 1.37 -97.87
C PRO A 45 12.59 0.48 -96.70
N GLY A 46 12.00 -0.68 -96.98
CA GLY A 46 11.59 -1.63 -95.95
C GLY A 46 12.80 -2.28 -95.27
N ILE A 47 13.89 -2.52 -95.99
CA ILE A 47 15.16 -2.96 -95.38
C ILE A 47 15.80 -1.83 -94.57
N THR A 48 15.69 -0.58 -95.03
CA THR A 48 16.13 0.59 -94.22
C THR A 48 15.36 0.67 -92.90
N ILE A 49 14.03 0.46 -92.91
CA ILE A 49 13.21 0.41 -91.69
C ILE A 49 13.65 -0.75 -90.78
N LEU A 50 13.86 -1.94 -91.34
CA LEU A 50 14.35 -3.09 -90.59
C LEU A 50 15.68 -2.79 -89.91
N GLU A 51 16.63 -2.17 -90.62
CA GLU A 51 17.93 -1.78 -90.06
C GLU A 51 17.76 -0.80 -88.89
N GLN A 52 16.88 0.21 -88.99
CA GLN A 52 16.63 1.11 -87.85
C GLN A 52 16.01 0.40 -86.64
N LEU A 53 15.13 -0.58 -86.87
CA LEU A 53 14.59 -1.42 -85.81
C LEU A 53 15.67 -2.29 -85.18
N CYS A 54 16.54 -2.92 -85.97
CA CYS A 54 17.67 -3.70 -85.47
C CYS A 54 18.60 -2.86 -84.59
N TYR A 55 18.86 -1.60 -84.98
CA TYR A 55 19.66 -0.68 -84.17
C TYR A 55 18.99 -0.38 -82.82
N ALA A 56 17.71 0.01 -82.81
CA ALA A 56 17.00 0.29 -81.56
C ALA A 56 16.86 -0.93 -80.64
N ILE A 57 16.67 -2.13 -81.21
CA ILE A 57 16.67 -3.38 -80.43
C ILE A 57 18.06 -3.66 -79.86
N SER A 58 19.13 -3.37 -80.60
CA SER A 58 20.50 -3.55 -80.10
C SER A 58 20.82 -2.61 -78.92
N ASP A 59 20.30 -1.38 -78.89
CA ASP A 59 20.38 -0.47 -77.73
C ASP A 59 19.63 -1.07 -76.52
N LEU A 60 18.42 -1.58 -76.73
CA LEU A 60 17.68 -2.26 -75.67
C LEU A 60 18.45 -3.48 -75.13
N CYS A 61 19.02 -4.31 -76.00
CA CYS A 61 19.85 -5.45 -75.60
C CYS A 61 21.10 -5.02 -74.82
N TYR A 62 21.75 -3.93 -75.22
CA TYR A 62 22.87 -3.34 -74.48
C TYR A 62 22.45 -2.95 -73.06
N ARG A 63 21.29 -2.30 -72.88
CA ARG A 63 20.79 -1.91 -71.55
C ARG A 63 20.39 -3.09 -70.68
N ILE A 64 19.83 -4.15 -71.28
CA ILE A 64 19.50 -5.41 -70.58
C ILE A 64 20.78 -6.11 -70.08
N SER A 65 21.92 -5.89 -70.73
CA SER A 65 23.20 -6.50 -70.35
C SER A 65 23.87 -5.86 -69.12
N PHE A 66 23.33 -4.76 -68.59
CA PHE A 66 23.86 -4.13 -67.38
C PHE A 66 23.78 -5.06 -66.16
N ASP A 67 24.65 -4.82 -65.19
CA ASP A 67 24.66 -5.57 -63.93
C ASP A 67 23.29 -5.47 -63.24
N VAL A 68 22.78 -6.61 -62.77
CA VAL A 68 21.46 -6.68 -62.11
C VAL A 68 21.29 -5.68 -60.96
N PRO A 69 22.30 -5.44 -60.09
CA PRO A 69 22.22 -4.39 -59.07
C PRO A 69 22.02 -2.97 -59.63
N ASP A 70 22.54 -2.67 -60.82
CA ASP A 70 22.36 -1.37 -61.49
C ASP A 70 20.94 -1.27 -62.10
N ILE A 71 20.41 -2.35 -62.68
CA ILE A 71 19.04 -2.37 -63.26
C ILE A 71 17.98 -2.23 -62.16
N LEU A 72 18.19 -2.86 -61.00
CA LEU A 72 17.25 -2.83 -59.88
C LEU A 72 17.44 -1.61 -58.95
N ALA A 73 18.38 -0.71 -59.24
CA ALA A 73 18.64 0.46 -58.42
C ALA A 73 17.71 1.64 -58.79
N ASN A 74 16.87 2.07 -57.85
CA ASN A 74 15.99 3.24 -58.03
C ASN A 74 16.64 4.52 -57.50
N SER A 75 17.62 4.37 -56.61
CA SER A 75 18.33 5.46 -55.97
C SER A 75 19.72 4.98 -55.54
N PRO A 76 20.64 5.92 -55.25
CA PRO A 76 21.93 5.58 -54.65
C PRO A 76 21.82 4.86 -53.29
N GLU A 77 20.66 4.92 -52.64
CA GLU A 77 20.47 4.50 -51.24
C GLU A 77 19.96 3.06 -51.05
N GLY A 78 19.41 2.37 -52.06
CA GLY A 78 18.70 1.10 -51.78
C GLY A 78 18.23 0.30 -53.00
N LEU A 79 18.15 -1.03 -52.83
CA LEU A 79 17.37 -1.90 -53.71
C LEU A 79 16.00 -1.96 -53.05
N ASN A 80 14.99 -1.33 -53.65
CA ASN A 80 13.66 -1.36 -53.06
C ASN A 80 13.12 -2.80 -53.08
N GLY A 81 12.77 -3.34 -51.91
CA GLY A 81 12.09 -4.64 -51.79
C GLY A 81 12.99 -5.88 -51.80
N LEU A 82 14.24 -5.79 -51.33
CA LEU A 82 15.04 -6.96 -51.00
C LEU A 82 15.69 -6.79 -49.62
N HIS A 83 15.50 -7.79 -48.77
CA HIS A 83 16.12 -7.83 -47.44
C HIS A 83 17.57 -8.32 -47.53
N THR A 84 18.43 -7.87 -46.64
CA THR A 84 19.82 -8.34 -46.59
C THR A 84 19.93 -9.72 -45.94
N PRO A 85 21.02 -10.48 -46.19
CA PRO A 85 21.22 -11.77 -45.54
C PRO A 85 21.14 -11.69 -44.01
N TYR A 86 21.74 -10.66 -43.40
CA TYR A 86 21.68 -10.50 -41.95
C TYR A 86 20.25 -10.24 -41.44
N GLU A 87 19.40 -9.57 -42.23
CA GLU A 87 18.00 -9.36 -41.86
C GLU A 87 17.18 -10.68 -41.91
N VAL A 88 17.42 -11.55 -42.89
CA VAL A 88 16.56 -12.73 -43.10
C VAL A 88 17.08 -14.01 -42.43
N LEU A 89 18.40 -14.20 -42.37
CA LEU A 89 19.01 -15.44 -41.88
C LEU A 89 19.12 -15.48 -40.35
N THR A 90 19.20 -14.30 -39.72
CA THR A 90 19.19 -14.22 -38.26
C THR A 90 17.78 -14.39 -37.70
N GLY A 91 17.68 -15.02 -36.53
CA GLY A 91 16.40 -15.28 -35.86
C GLY A 91 16.38 -14.85 -34.39
N ASN A 92 15.28 -15.14 -33.72
CA ASN A 92 15.15 -15.08 -32.27
C ASN A 92 15.88 -16.30 -31.66
N PRO A 93 16.48 -16.21 -30.47
CA PRO A 93 17.15 -17.35 -29.84
C PRO A 93 16.20 -18.54 -29.65
N VAL A 94 16.68 -19.73 -30.03
CA VAL A 94 15.94 -21.00 -29.89
C VAL A 94 16.69 -21.99 -29.00
N THR A 95 18.01 -21.87 -28.91
CA THR A 95 18.84 -22.75 -28.07
C THR A 95 19.37 -22.04 -26.84
N LEU A 96 19.81 -22.80 -25.81
CA LEU A 96 20.53 -22.23 -24.66
C LEU A 96 21.79 -21.46 -25.07
N ALA A 97 22.48 -21.91 -26.12
CA ALA A 97 23.64 -21.20 -26.66
C ALA A 97 23.23 -19.84 -27.24
N ASP A 98 22.11 -19.76 -27.96
CA ASP A 98 21.59 -18.50 -28.49
C ASP A 98 21.11 -17.56 -27.38
N LEU A 99 20.42 -18.11 -26.36
CA LEU A 99 20.03 -17.37 -25.16
C LEU A 99 21.26 -16.84 -24.41
N ARG A 100 22.40 -17.54 -24.45
CA ARG A 100 23.65 -17.02 -23.90
C ARG A 100 24.24 -15.93 -24.80
N LYS A 101 24.25 -16.11 -26.13
CA LYS A 101 24.75 -15.11 -27.10
C LYS A 101 24.06 -13.75 -26.91
N ILE A 102 22.73 -13.72 -26.75
CA ILE A 102 21.98 -12.46 -26.53
C ILE A 102 22.40 -11.74 -25.24
N VAL A 103 22.74 -12.46 -24.17
CA VAL A 103 23.15 -11.89 -22.88
C VAL A 103 24.60 -11.43 -22.94
N LEU A 104 25.47 -12.21 -23.60
CA LEU A 104 26.86 -11.84 -23.85
C LEU A 104 27.01 -10.57 -24.70
N ASP A 105 26.03 -10.29 -25.55
CA ASP A 105 25.96 -9.10 -26.41
C ASP A 105 25.44 -7.86 -25.69
N VAL A 106 25.01 -7.96 -24.42
CA VAL A 106 24.58 -6.80 -23.63
C VAL A 106 25.81 -5.97 -23.19
N PRO A 107 25.82 -4.65 -23.42
CA PRO A 107 26.90 -3.77 -22.95
C PRO A 107 27.13 -3.90 -21.43
N GLY A 108 28.40 -4.02 -21.03
CA GLY A 108 28.78 -4.19 -19.63
C GLY A 108 28.84 -5.64 -19.14
N VAL A 109 28.25 -6.60 -19.87
CA VAL A 109 28.41 -8.03 -19.61
C VAL A 109 29.79 -8.50 -20.09
N ARG A 110 30.57 -9.08 -19.18
CA ARG A 110 31.83 -9.75 -19.52
C ARG A 110 31.55 -11.19 -19.96
N ASN A 111 30.86 -11.95 -19.12
CA ASN A 111 30.45 -13.33 -19.37
C ASN A 111 29.07 -13.59 -18.75
N ALA A 112 28.39 -14.67 -19.15
CA ALA A 112 27.08 -15.03 -18.64
C ALA A 112 26.78 -16.52 -18.86
N TRP A 113 25.84 -17.03 -18.08
CA TRP A 113 25.34 -18.41 -18.15
C TRP A 113 23.82 -18.43 -18.06
N ILE A 114 23.20 -19.27 -18.89
CA ILE A 114 21.76 -19.55 -18.90
C ILE A 114 21.60 -21.01 -18.48
N GLU A 115 21.05 -21.22 -17.29
CA GLU A 115 20.96 -22.54 -16.67
C GLU A 115 19.48 -22.91 -16.48
N PRO A 116 19.04 -24.13 -16.85
CA PRO A 116 17.68 -24.58 -16.57
C PRO A 116 17.38 -24.53 -15.07
N GLN A 117 16.28 -23.89 -14.71
CA GLN A 117 15.83 -23.75 -13.33
C GLN A 117 14.75 -24.79 -13.02
N SER A 118 14.99 -25.63 -12.01
CA SER A 118 13.98 -26.56 -11.48
C SER A 118 12.96 -25.78 -10.62
N PHE A 119 11.69 -25.92 -10.96
CA PHE A 119 10.56 -25.46 -10.15
C PHE A 119 9.61 -26.63 -9.95
N LYS A 120 9.48 -27.09 -8.70
CA LYS A 120 8.75 -28.32 -8.38
C LYS A 120 7.31 -28.01 -7.99
N ILE A 121 6.37 -28.76 -8.56
CA ILE A 121 4.97 -28.82 -8.14
C ILE A 121 4.68 -30.20 -7.55
N SER A 122 3.89 -30.23 -6.49
CA SER A 122 3.41 -31.46 -5.87
C SER A 122 1.97 -31.74 -6.29
N TYR A 123 1.70 -32.95 -6.75
CA TYR A 123 0.38 -33.44 -7.12
C TYR A 123 -0.11 -34.49 -6.14
N ARG A 124 -1.28 -34.27 -5.53
CA ARG A 124 -1.94 -35.25 -4.66
C ARG A 124 -3.05 -35.96 -5.44
N ARG A 125 -2.95 -37.30 -5.51
CA ARG A 125 -3.89 -38.13 -6.26
C ARG A 125 -5.28 -38.22 -5.62
N GLU A 126 -5.35 -38.24 -4.28
CA GLU A 126 -6.60 -38.46 -3.54
C GLU A 126 -7.67 -37.39 -3.82
N ASP A 127 -7.26 -36.12 -3.86
CA ASP A 127 -8.13 -34.97 -4.11
C ASP A 127 -7.87 -34.28 -5.46
N GLN A 128 -6.97 -34.84 -6.27
CA GLN A 128 -6.53 -34.34 -7.59
C GLN A 128 -5.99 -32.90 -7.53
N SER A 129 -5.30 -32.55 -6.45
CA SER A 129 -4.85 -31.18 -6.18
C SER A 129 -3.36 -30.95 -6.43
N LEU A 130 -3.03 -29.72 -6.86
CA LEU A 130 -1.68 -29.20 -6.98
C LEU A 130 -1.36 -28.28 -5.78
N GLY A 131 -0.18 -28.48 -5.20
CA GLY A 131 0.34 -27.71 -4.06
C GLY A 131 1.86 -27.61 -4.06
N ASP A 132 2.41 -26.97 -3.03
CA ASP A 132 3.86 -26.80 -2.84
C ASP A 132 4.45 -27.78 -1.77
N ALA A 133 3.60 -28.38 -0.93
CA ALA A 133 4.05 -29.22 0.17
C ALA A 133 4.19 -30.70 -0.23
N ALA A 134 5.43 -31.19 -0.28
CA ALA A 134 5.71 -32.62 -0.42
C ALA A 134 5.15 -33.40 0.79
N ARG A 135 4.16 -34.26 0.52
CA ARG A 135 3.64 -35.27 1.46
C ARG A 135 3.99 -36.68 0.96
N PRO A 136 3.98 -37.71 1.82
CA PRO A 136 4.40 -39.07 1.44
C PRO A 136 3.64 -39.65 0.23
N ASP A 137 2.42 -39.17 -0.03
CA ASP A 137 1.49 -39.58 -1.07
C ASP A 137 1.49 -38.68 -2.32
N THR A 138 2.37 -37.67 -2.38
CA THR A 138 2.42 -36.71 -3.50
C THR A 138 3.42 -37.09 -4.58
N MET A 139 3.05 -36.91 -5.85
CA MET A 139 3.95 -36.99 -6.99
C MET A 139 4.59 -35.62 -7.24
N ILE A 140 5.91 -35.56 -7.38
CA ILE A 140 6.64 -34.32 -7.66
C ILE A 140 6.94 -34.24 -9.17
N ARG A 141 6.68 -33.08 -9.76
CA ARG A 141 7.02 -32.76 -11.16
C ARG A 141 7.76 -31.44 -11.25
N ASP A 142 8.72 -31.36 -12.17
CA ASP A 142 9.44 -30.13 -12.50
C ASP A 142 8.74 -29.43 -13.66
N ILE A 143 8.46 -28.14 -13.49
CA ILE A 143 8.05 -27.25 -14.58
C ILE A 143 9.27 -27.02 -15.49
N ARG A 144 9.07 -27.18 -16.79
CA ARG A 144 10.08 -27.03 -17.85
C ARG A 144 10.00 -25.64 -18.47
N GLY A 145 11.06 -25.24 -19.18
CA GLY A 145 11.12 -23.94 -19.87
C GLY A 145 11.43 -22.76 -18.94
N LEU A 146 12.01 -23.01 -17.77
CA LEU A 146 12.42 -21.98 -16.82
C LEU A 146 13.93 -21.86 -16.78
N TYR A 147 14.45 -20.63 -16.74
CA TYR A 147 15.90 -20.39 -16.71
C TYR A 147 16.34 -19.45 -15.60
N HIS A 148 17.50 -19.76 -15.05
CA HIS A 148 18.33 -18.95 -14.19
C HIS A 148 19.40 -18.23 -15.03
N VAL A 149 19.56 -16.92 -14.83
CA VAL A 149 20.52 -16.10 -15.57
C VAL A 149 21.60 -15.58 -14.64
N ALA A 150 22.82 -16.09 -14.79
CA ALA A 150 23.98 -15.66 -14.01
C ALA A 150 24.91 -14.80 -14.86
N VAL A 151 25.26 -13.61 -14.38
CA VAL A 151 26.00 -12.60 -15.15
C VAL A 151 27.28 -12.19 -14.43
N GLU A 152 28.39 -12.19 -15.17
CA GLU A 152 29.64 -11.54 -14.80
C GLU A 152 29.75 -10.19 -15.52
N VAL A 153 30.02 -9.13 -14.76
CA VAL A 153 30.13 -7.75 -15.28
C VAL A 153 31.58 -7.30 -15.37
N PHE A 154 31.87 -6.38 -16.29
CA PHE A 154 33.21 -5.76 -16.37
C PHE A 154 33.52 -4.85 -15.17
N GLU A 155 32.51 -4.15 -14.65
CA GLU A 155 32.63 -3.19 -13.55
C GLU A 155 31.51 -3.44 -12.53
N GLU A 156 31.88 -3.83 -11.30
CA GLU A 156 30.93 -4.28 -10.25
C GLU A 156 29.94 -3.19 -9.83
N ASN A 157 30.37 -1.92 -9.83
CA ASN A 157 29.54 -0.75 -9.54
C ASN A 157 28.38 -0.54 -10.54
N LEU A 158 28.47 -1.13 -11.75
CA LEU A 158 27.41 -1.08 -12.76
C LEU A 158 26.47 -2.30 -12.71
N GLY A 159 26.67 -3.22 -11.76
CA GLY A 159 25.97 -4.51 -11.70
C GLY A 159 24.44 -4.40 -11.76
N SER A 160 23.83 -3.47 -11.01
CA SER A 160 22.38 -3.28 -11.02
C SER A 160 21.84 -2.80 -12.37
N SER A 161 22.54 -1.86 -13.02
CA SER A 161 22.15 -1.35 -14.34
C SER A 161 22.32 -2.41 -15.42
N VAL A 162 23.41 -3.18 -15.39
CA VAL A 162 23.64 -4.29 -16.34
C VAL A 162 22.61 -5.39 -16.15
N LYS A 163 22.27 -5.74 -14.89
CA LYS A 163 21.20 -6.72 -14.59
C LYS A 163 19.88 -6.32 -15.25
N GLU A 164 19.51 -5.04 -15.18
CA GLU A 164 18.28 -4.54 -15.80
C GLU A 164 18.37 -4.55 -17.34
N LEU A 165 19.52 -4.19 -17.92
CA LEU A 165 19.73 -4.30 -19.38
C LEU A 165 19.61 -5.75 -19.87
N VAL A 166 20.16 -6.71 -19.12
CA VAL A 166 20.05 -8.15 -19.41
C VAL A 166 18.60 -8.61 -19.31
N ARG A 167 17.89 -8.21 -18.25
CA ARG A 167 16.46 -8.51 -18.09
C ARG A 167 15.62 -7.97 -19.24
N MET A 168 15.81 -6.71 -19.63
CA MET A 168 15.12 -6.12 -20.78
C MET A 168 15.46 -6.84 -22.08
N ARG A 169 16.75 -7.16 -22.32
CA ARG A 169 17.19 -7.85 -23.54
C ARG A 169 16.58 -9.25 -23.66
N THR A 170 16.63 -10.03 -22.59
CA THR A 170 16.07 -11.39 -22.54
C THR A 170 14.55 -11.41 -22.67
N GLN A 171 13.84 -10.48 -22.03
CA GLN A 171 12.38 -10.36 -22.19
C GLN A 171 11.96 -9.92 -23.60
N ALA A 172 12.74 -9.07 -24.26
CA ALA A 172 12.47 -8.65 -25.63
C ALA A 172 12.55 -9.80 -26.64
N CYS A 173 13.33 -10.85 -26.36
CA CYS A 173 13.53 -12.01 -27.24
C CYS A 173 13.09 -13.34 -26.62
N ARG A 174 12.24 -13.30 -25.58
CA ARG A 174 11.80 -14.48 -24.83
C ARG A 174 11.08 -15.48 -25.75
N PRO A 175 11.48 -16.76 -25.78
CA PRO A 175 10.73 -17.78 -26.51
C PRO A 175 9.34 -18.02 -25.89
N ILE A 176 8.37 -18.36 -26.73
CA ILE A 176 7.01 -18.68 -26.28
C ILE A 176 6.99 -19.97 -25.44
N GLY A 177 6.27 -19.93 -24.31
CA GLY A 177 6.21 -21.08 -23.40
C GLY A 177 7.44 -21.26 -22.52
N GLU A 178 8.39 -20.31 -22.55
CA GLU A 178 9.59 -20.28 -21.71
C GLU A 178 9.69 -18.96 -20.93
N ASP A 179 10.38 -18.95 -19.78
CA ASP A 179 10.54 -17.75 -18.94
C ASP A 179 11.85 -17.71 -18.15
N PHE A 180 12.30 -16.50 -17.83
CA PHE A 180 13.50 -16.26 -17.02
C PHE A 180 13.08 -15.92 -15.59
N VAL A 181 13.39 -16.81 -14.65
CA VAL A 181 12.87 -16.75 -13.27
C VAL A 181 13.67 -15.75 -12.43
N ASP A 182 14.99 -15.76 -12.56
CA ASP A 182 15.85 -14.90 -11.77
C ASP A 182 17.16 -14.54 -12.49
N PHE A 183 17.69 -13.39 -12.09
CA PHE A 183 18.89 -12.78 -12.65
C PHE A 183 19.83 -12.44 -11.50
N ILE A 184 21.04 -13.02 -11.50
CA ILE A 184 22.05 -12.75 -10.48
C ILE A 184 23.30 -12.13 -11.11
N ILE A 185 23.84 -11.12 -10.43
CA ILE A 185 25.22 -10.67 -10.68
C ILE A 185 26.11 -11.52 -9.78
N LEU A 186 27.01 -12.28 -10.38
CA LEU A 186 27.92 -13.15 -9.65
C LEU A 186 28.94 -12.32 -8.88
N LYS A 187 29.20 -12.70 -7.62
CA LYS A 187 30.16 -12.00 -6.76
C LYS A 187 31.57 -12.45 -7.06
N GLU A 188 32.54 -11.59 -6.75
CA GLU A 188 33.94 -11.93 -6.97
C GLU A 188 34.46 -12.87 -5.87
N GLN A 189 35.19 -13.89 -6.27
CA GLN A 189 36.03 -14.71 -5.40
C GLN A 189 37.49 -14.35 -5.70
N PRO A 190 38.14 -13.53 -4.86
CA PRO A 190 39.51 -13.10 -5.10
C PRO A 190 40.46 -14.30 -5.06
N ILE A 191 41.33 -14.37 -6.06
CA ILE A 191 42.38 -15.38 -6.22
C ILE A 191 43.69 -14.65 -6.38
N THR A 192 44.61 -14.91 -5.46
CA THR A 192 46.00 -14.45 -5.56
C THR A 192 46.85 -15.61 -6.06
N VAL A 193 47.75 -15.32 -6.99
CA VAL A 193 48.70 -16.31 -7.52
C VAL A 193 50.08 -16.02 -6.95
N LYS A 194 50.65 -17.03 -6.30
CA LYS A 194 52.05 -17.02 -5.87
C LYS A 194 52.83 -17.98 -6.76
N ALA A 195 53.80 -17.48 -7.50
CA ALA A 195 54.59 -18.31 -8.40
C ALA A 195 56.03 -17.78 -8.52
N ALA A 196 56.98 -18.68 -8.72
CA ALA A 196 58.35 -18.35 -9.12
C ALA A 196 58.59 -18.87 -10.54
N LEU A 197 58.91 -17.97 -11.46
CA LEU A 197 58.98 -18.26 -12.89
C LEU A 197 60.39 -17.94 -13.43
N GLU A 198 61.00 -18.87 -14.15
CA GLU A 198 62.27 -18.66 -14.87
C GLU A 198 61.98 -18.20 -16.30
N ILE A 199 62.52 -17.06 -16.70
CA ILE A 199 62.37 -16.48 -18.04
C ILE A 199 63.68 -16.51 -18.82
N GLY A 200 63.56 -16.60 -20.15
CA GLY A 200 64.69 -16.50 -21.06
C GLY A 200 65.10 -15.04 -21.38
N GLN A 201 65.52 -14.80 -22.62
CA GLN A 201 65.75 -13.47 -23.16
C GLN A 201 64.40 -12.82 -23.51
N VAL A 202 64.00 -11.83 -22.71
CA VAL A 202 62.78 -11.04 -22.90
C VAL A 202 63.17 -9.56 -22.79
N GLU A 203 62.84 -8.77 -23.81
CA GLU A 203 63.19 -7.34 -23.90
C GLU A 203 62.48 -6.50 -22.84
N ASP A 204 61.22 -6.81 -22.54
CA ASP A 204 60.36 -6.07 -21.62
C ASP A 204 59.78 -6.98 -20.51
N PRO A 205 60.51 -7.19 -19.39
CA PRO A 205 60.07 -8.08 -18.31
C PRO A 205 58.76 -7.67 -17.64
N GLU A 206 58.52 -6.38 -17.43
CA GLU A 206 57.28 -5.85 -16.85
C GLU A 206 56.09 -6.08 -17.79
N GLY A 207 56.29 -5.89 -19.10
CA GLY A 207 55.27 -6.16 -20.12
C GLY A 207 54.95 -7.64 -20.21
N PHE A 208 55.98 -8.48 -20.12
CA PHE A 208 55.83 -9.93 -20.06
C PHE A 208 55.08 -10.39 -18.80
N LEU A 209 55.39 -9.83 -17.63
CA LEU A 209 54.65 -10.12 -16.41
C LEU A 209 53.18 -9.69 -16.51
N ALA A 210 52.89 -8.52 -17.07
CA ALA A 210 51.52 -8.09 -17.33
C ALA A 210 50.79 -9.08 -18.27
N GLY A 211 51.48 -9.61 -19.29
CA GLY A 211 50.96 -10.68 -20.16
C GLY A 211 50.71 -12.01 -19.42
N ILE A 212 51.55 -12.38 -18.45
CA ILE A 212 51.33 -13.56 -17.58
C ILE A 212 50.06 -13.37 -16.75
N TYR A 213 49.89 -12.20 -16.12
CA TYR A 213 48.68 -11.89 -15.37
C TYR A 213 47.43 -11.92 -16.28
N ASP A 214 47.52 -11.44 -17.52
CA ASP A 214 46.42 -11.53 -18.50
C ASP A 214 46.10 -12.97 -18.89
N ALA A 215 47.10 -13.79 -19.19
CA ALA A 215 46.92 -15.21 -19.53
C ALA A 215 46.25 -15.99 -18.38
N ILE A 216 46.67 -15.74 -17.13
CA ILE A 216 46.03 -16.31 -15.94
C ILE A 216 44.60 -15.78 -15.83
N ASN A 217 44.39 -14.47 -15.97
CA ASN A 217 43.07 -13.84 -15.85
C ASN A 217 42.06 -14.42 -16.86
N GLU A 218 42.45 -14.57 -18.12
CA GLU A 218 41.60 -15.15 -19.17
C GLU A 218 41.39 -16.66 -19.02
N THR A 219 42.29 -17.37 -18.33
CA THR A 219 42.06 -18.79 -18.00
C THR A 219 41.08 -18.96 -16.84
N LEU A 220 41.16 -18.07 -15.84
CA LEU A 220 40.27 -18.06 -14.67
C LEU A 220 38.85 -17.63 -15.05
N SER A 221 38.73 -16.50 -15.76
CA SER A 221 37.47 -15.96 -16.26
C SER A 221 37.68 -15.56 -17.73
N PRO A 222 37.34 -16.46 -18.68
CA PRO A 222 37.50 -16.19 -20.10
C PRO A 222 36.47 -15.19 -20.60
N THR A 223 36.90 -14.27 -21.45
CA THR A 223 36.02 -13.31 -22.13
C THR A 223 35.66 -13.84 -23.52
N PRO A 224 34.38 -14.16 -23.82
CA PRO A 224 33.98 -14.61 -25.15
C PRO A 224 34.30 -13.57 -26.23
N ARG A 225 35.00 -14.00 -27.29
CA ARG A 225 35.44 -13.13 -28.38
C ARG A 225 34.37 -13.06 -29.48
N PHE A 226 33.99 -11.84 -29.83
CA PHE A 226 33.17 -11.57 -31.00
C PHE A 226 34.02 -11.39 -32.26
N PHE A 227 33.52 -11.87 -33.39
CA PHE A 227 34.15 -11.77 -34.70
C PHE A 227 33.32 -10.89 -35.64
N THR A 228 34.00 -10.18 -36.53
CA THR A 228 33.37 -9.53 -37.68
C THR A 228 32.97 -10.57 -38.74
N LEU A 229 32.03 -10.23 -39.63
CA LEU A 229 31.66 -11.08 -40.77
C LEU A 229 32.89 -11.46 -41.61
N GLN A 230 33.75 -10.48 -41.90
CA GLN A 230 34.94 -10.68 -42.74
C GLN A 230 35.98 -11.62 -42.10
N GLU A 231 36.17 -11.55 -40.77
CA GLU A 231 37.04 -12.49 -40.07
C GLU A 231 36.51 -13.93 -40.15
N MET A 232 35.19 -14.10 -40.04
CA MET A 232 34.56 -15.42 -40.09
C MET A 232 34.59 -16.01 -41.50
N LEU A 233 34.31 -15.22 -42.53
CA LEU A 233 34.42 -15.63 -43.94
C LEU A 233 35.87 -16.04 -44.29
N ARG A 234 36.88 -15.30 -43.82
CA ARG A 234 38.30 -15.66 -44.03
C ARG A 234 38.70 -16.95 -43.31
N GLN A 235 38.00 -17.32 -42.25
CA GLN A 235 38.18 -18.60 -41.56
C GLN A 235 37.46 -19.76 -42.28
N GLY A 236 36.77 -19.52 -43.40
CA GLY A 236 36.12 -20.53 -44.21
C GLY A 236 34.68 -20.87 -43.81
N TYR A 237 34.07 -20.10 -42.91
CA TYR A 237 32.66 -20.27 -42.58
C TYR A 237 31.76 -19.70 -43.68
N ALA A 238 30.66 -20.39 -43.99
CA ALA A 238 29.66 -19.90 -44.93
C ALA A 238 28.79 -18.80 -44.29
N ALA A 239 28.24 -17.90 -45.10
CA ALA A 239 27.47 -16.75 -44.58
C ALA A 239 26.21 -17.22 -43.82
N GLU A 240 25.56 -18.26 -44.32
CA GLU A 240 24.41 -18.91 -43.69
C GLU A 240 24.72 -19.50 -42.31
N ASP A 241 25.92 -20.07 -42.12
CA ASP A 241 26.34 -20.62 -40.82
C ASP A 241 26.70 -19.49 -39.84
N ILE A 242 27.34 -18.43 -40.34
CA ILE A 242 27.72 -17.26 -39.52
C ILE A 242 26.48 -16.55 -38.99
N MET A 243 25.45 -16.40 -39.84
CA MET A 243 24.22 -15.69 -39.52
C MET A 243 23.13 -16.60 -38.91
N ASN A 244 23.44 -17.87 -38.64
CA ASN A 244 22.55 -18.79 -37.95
C ASN A 244 22.53 -18.49 -36.44
N GLY A 245 21.49 -17.78 -36.00
CA GLY A 245 21.28 -17.45 -34.60
C GLY A 245 20.78 -16.03 -34.37
N PRO A 246 20.92 -15.50 -33.14
CA PRO A 246 20.38 -14.22 -32.77
C PRO A 246 21.07 -13.04 -33.44
N ARG A 247 20.33 -11.94 -33.63
CA ARG A 247 20.90 -10.65 -34.02
C ARG A 247 21.73 -10.06 -32.90
N LEU A 248 23.03 -9.86 -33.15
CA LEU A 248 24.01 -9.33 -32.20
C LEU A 248 24.61 -8.00 -32.69
N ILE A 249 24.94 -7.08 -31.77
CA ILE A 249 25.52 -5.77 -32.10
C ILE A 249 27.05 -5.75 -32.06
N HIS A 250 27.66 -6.67 -31.32
CA HIS A 250 29.12 -6.76 -31.19
C HIS A 250 29.78 -7.71 -32.20
N GLY A 251 28.98 -8.36 -33.07
CA GLY A 251 29.46 -9.30 -34.09
C GLY A 251 28.97 -10.72 -33.86
N PHE A 252 29.73 -11.71 -34.32
CA PHE A 252 29.35 -13.13 -34.27
C PHE A 252 30.11 -13.87 -33.18
N LEU A 253 29.44 -14.83 -32.54
CA LEU A 253 30.01 -15.76 -31.58
C LEU A 253 29.95 -17.17 -32.16
N LYS A 254 31.03 -17.94 -31.99
CA LYS A 254 31.04 -19.36 -32.35
C LYS A 254 30.21 -20.15 -31.34
N ASP A 255 29.50 -21.17 -31.82
CA ASP A 255 28.67 -22.02 -30.94
C ASP A 255 29.48 -22.72 -29.85
N GLU A 256 30.71 -23.12 -30.17
CA GLU A 256 31.66 -23.73 -29.22
C GLU A 256 31.98 -22.80 -28.04
N ASP A 257 32.14 -21.50 -28.31
CA ASP A 257 32.41 -20.48 -27.28
C ASP A 257 31.15 -20.16 -26.47
N ALA A 258 29.97 -20.29 -27.09
CA ALA A 258 28.66 -20.09 -26.46
C ALA A 258 28.18 -21.30 -25.63
N GLY A 259 28.69 -22.52 -25.87
CA GLY A 259 28.29 -23.74 -25.14
C GLY A 259 29.02 -24.02 -23.81
N VAL A 260 29.87 -23.10 -23.35
CA VAL A 260 30.75 -23.33 -22.18
C VAL A 260 30.00 -23.23 -20.84
N ASN A 261 29.94 -24.36 -20.13
CA ASN A 261 29.44 -24.43 -18.76
C ASN A 261 30.38 -23.72 -17.77
N ARG A 262 29.82 -23.23 -16.67
CA ARG A 262 30.60 -22.65 -15.58
C ARG A 262 31.48 -23.72 -14.91
N LYS A 263 32.76 -23.40 -14.71
CA LYS A 263 33.71 -24.30 -14.05
C LYS A 263 33.51 -24.25 -12.52
N PRO A 264 33.19 -25.36 -11.84
CA PRO A 264 33.01 -25.38 -10.40
C PRO A 264 34.34 -25.34 -9.63
N ALA A 265 35.46 -25.58 -10.31
CA ALA A 265 36.80 -25.57 -9.72
C ALA A 265 37.86 -25.19 -10.75
N ILE A 266 39.00 -24.72 -10.26
CA ILE A 266 40.18 -24.34 -11.02
C ILE A 266 41.33 -25.26 -10.60
N PHE A 267 41.99 -25.87 -11.58
CA PHE A 267 43.17 -26.72 -11.36
C PHE A 267 44.45 -25.96 -11.68
N THR A 268 45.47 -26.10 -10.82
CA THR A 268 46.75 -25.42 -11.04
C THR A 268 47.46 -25.91 -12.30
N SER A 269 47.29 -27.19 -12.66
CA SER A 269 47.80 -27.79 -13.89
C SER A 269 47.35 -27.07 -15.15
N ASP A 270 46.11 -26.58 -15.19
CA ASP A 270 45.55 -25.89 -16.35
C ASP A 270 46.23 -24.53 -16.56
N LEU A 271 46.44 -23.79 -15.47
CA LEU A 271 47.15 -22.51 -15.49
C LEU A 271 48.63 -22.69 -15.87
N ILE A 272 49.30 -23.69 -15.29
CA ILE A 272 50.69 -24.01 -15.61
C ILE A 272 50.84 -24.36 -17.10
N ARG A 273 49.90 -25.11 -17.68
CA ARG A 273 49.91 -25.44 -19.11
C ARG A 273 49.78 -24.21 -20.00
N VAL A 274 48.91 -23.26 -19.63
CA VAL A 274 48.78 -21.99 -20.36
C VAL A 274 50.07 -21.18 -20.27
N LEU A 275 50.68 -21.09 -19.09
CA LEU A 275 51.95 -20.38 -18.90
C LEU A 275 53.10 -21.00 -19.70
N HIS A 276 53.21 -22.32 -19.74
CA HIS A 276 54.23 -23.02 -20.54
C HIS A 276 54.10 -22.76 -22.06
N SER A 277 52.92 -22.36 -22.52
CA SER A 277 52.69 -22.04 -23.93
C SER A 277 53.17 -20.62 -24.30
N MET A 278 53.56 -19.80 -23.31
CA MET A 278 53.99 -18.42 -23.53
C MET A 278 55.46 -18.36 -23.99
N PRO A 279 55.76 -17.77 -25.17
CA PRO A 279 57.13 -17.58 -25.62
C PRO A 279 57.93 -16.72 -24.63
N GLY A 280 59.07 -17.22 -24.17
CA GLY A 280 59.95 -16.51 -23.22
C GLY A 280 59.92 -17.08 -21.79
N LEU A 281 58.94 -17.91 -21.42
CA LEU A 281 58.96 -18.67 -20.18
C LEU A 281 59.79 -19.95 -20.34
N THR A 282 60.78 -20.15 -19.47
CA THR A 282 61.67 -21.33 -19.50
C THR A 282 61.21 -22.42 -18.53
N ALA A 283 60.83 -22.05 -17.29
CA ALA A 283 60.36 -23.00 -16.29
C ALA A 283 59.42 -22.36 -15.25
N VAL A 284 58.49 -23.15 -14.74
CA VAL A 284 57.68 -22.82 -13.55
C VAL A 284 58.32 -23.51 -12.34
N LYS A 285 58.97 -22.76 -11.45
CA LYS A 285 59.67 -23.31 -10.27
C LYS A 285 58.71 -23.64 -9.12
N SER A 286 57.69 -22.80 -8.92
CA SER A 286 56.61 -23.01 -7.96
C SER A 286 55.35 -22.29 -8.43
N PHE A 287 54.18 -22.82 -8.08
CA PHE A 287 52.89 -22.24 -8.42
C PHE A 287 51.84 -22.63 -7.39
N GLN A 288 51.19 -21.65 -6.77
CA GLN A 288 50.16 -21.84 -5.76
C GLN A 288 49.02 -20.84 -5.95
N LEU A 289 47.80 -21.30 -5.70
CA LEU A 289 46.61 -20.46 -5.66
C LEU A 289 46.24 -20.15 -4.21
N ILE A 290 45.88 -18.90 -3.95
CA ILE A 290 45.46 -18.44 -2.63
C ILE A 290 44.08 -17.82 -2.77
N SER A 291 43.11 -18.33 -2.02
CA SER A 291 41.77 -17.74 -1.91
C SER A 291 41.28 -17.87 -0.47
N ARG A 292 40.60 -16.84 0.06
CA ARG A 292 40.12 -16.79 1.46
C ARG A 292 41.22 -17.09 2.49
N ASN A 293 42.45 -16.63 2.23
CA ASN A 293 43.64 -16.90 3.05
C ASN A 293 44.01 -18.40 3.17
N GLN A 294 43.49 -19.27 2.30
CA GLN A 294 43.89 -20.67 2.20
C GLN A 294 44.74 -20.89 0.95
N VAL A 295 45.89 -21.53 1.12
CA VAL A 295 46.73 -22.00 0.03
C VAL A 295 46.16 -23.31 -0.52
N LYS A 296 46.06 -23.39 -1.85
CA LYS A 296 45.61 -24.59 -2.58
C LYS A 296 46.66 -24.95 -3.62
N ASP A 297 47.20 -26.17 -3.50
CA ASP A 297 48.32 -26.60 -4.34
C ASP A 297 47.87 -27.20 -5.69
N TRP A 298 46.68 -27.82 -5.75
CA TRP A 298 46.25 -28.57 -6.95
C TRP A 298 44.84 -28.22 -7.46
N LYS A 299 43.90 -27.91 -6.56
CA LYS A 299 42.50 -27.60 -6.89
C LYS A 299 41.96 -26.50 -5.97
N LEU A 300 41.31 -25.50 -6.57
CA LEU A 300 40.57 -24.46 -5.90
C LEU A 300 39.09 -24.55 -6.29
N ASP A 301 38.20 -24.81 -5.33
CA ASP A 301 36.76 -24.80 -5.56
C ASP A 301 36.23 -23.35 -5.65
N ILE A 302 35.27 -23.14 -6.54
CA ILE A 302 34.58 -21.87 -6.75
C ILE A 302 33.14 -22.00 -6.22
N ASP A 303 32.73 -21.05 -5.39
CA ASP A 303 31.39 -21.05 -4.84
C ASP A 303 30.33 -20.87 -5.96
N PRO A 304 29.16 -21.53 -5.87
CA PRO A 304 28.12 -21.47 -6.90
C PRO A 304 27.52 -20.08 -7.16
N ASP A 305 27.73 -19.08 -6.29
CA ASP A 305 27.27 -17.70 -6.48
C ASP A 305 28.41 -16.73 -6.82
N ARG A 306 29.60 -17.27 -7.15
CA ARG A 306 30.81 -16.48 -7.39
C ARG A 306 31.51 -16.80 -8.71
N ILE A 307 32.37 -15.86 -9.13
CA ILE A 307 33.33 -16.02 -10.20
C ILE A 307 34.76 -15.80 -9.69
N PRO A 308 35.75 -16.54 -10.21
CA PRO A 308 37.15 -16.32 -9.88
C PRO A 308 37.62 -14.97 -10.41
N LYS A 309 38.21 -14.15 -9.55
CA LYS A 309 38.85 -12.90 -9.97
C LYS A 309 40.30 -12.86 -9.53
N LEU A 310 41.19 -12.70 -10.51
CA LEU A 310 42.61 -12.50 -10.25
C LEU A 310 42.83 -11.19 -9.49
N SER A 311 43.42 -11.29 -8.29
CA SER A 311 43.82 -10.15 -7.48
C SER A 311 45.31 -9.87 -7.68
N MET A 312 45.65 -8.65 -8.08
CA MET A 312 47.03 -8.18 -8.11
C MET A 312 47.40 -7.68 -6.70
N ASN A 313 47.74 -8.60 -5.81
CA ASN A 313 48.27 -8.26 -4.49
C ASN A 313 49.79 -8.36 -4.51
N PHE A 314 50.48 -7.21 -4.45
CA PHE A 314 51.95 -7.14 -4.46
C PHE A 314 52.57 -7.17 -3.05
N GLY A 315 51.83 -7.60 -2.03
CA GLY A 315 52.36 -7.80 -0.67
C GLY A 315 53.54 -8.78 -0.63
N GLU A 316 54.35 -8.71 0.44
CA GLU A 316 55.54 -9.56 0.62
C GLU A 316 55.20 -11.06 0.49
N GLY A 317 55.80 -11.71 -0.51
CA GLY A 317 55.68 -13.14 -0.73
C GLY A 317 54.33 -13.64 -1.26
N GLN A 318 53.46 -12.75 -1.77
CA GLN A 318 52.13 -13.10 -2.32
C GLN A 318 51.95 -12.74 -3.81
N HIS A 319 53.03 -12.56 -4.57
CA HIS A 319 52.99 -12.21 -6.00
C HIS A 319 53.84 -13.16 -6.86
N ILE A 320 53.79 -12.97 -8.17
CA ILE A 320 54.59 -13.72 -9.14
C ILE A 320 55.98 -13.09 -9.23
N GLU A 321 57.01 -13.89 -9.02
CA GLU A 321 58.41 -13.46 -9.10
C GLU A 321 59.08 -14.00 -10.36
N LEU A 322 59.78 -13.13 -11.11
CA LEU A 322 60.54 -13.52 -12.31
C LEU A 322 62.03 -13.67 -12.00
N PHE A 323 62.62 -14.75 -12.50
CA PHE A 323 64.04 -15.08 -12.39
C PHE A 323 64.68 -15.21 -13.77
N ARG A 324 65.92 -14.77 -13.88
CA ARG A 324 66.76 -14.95 -15.08
C ARG A 324 68.12 -15.49 -14.67
N ASN A 325 68.50 -16.66 -15.19
CA ASN A 325 69.69 -17.40 -14.78
C ASN A 325 69.75 -17.60 -13.25
N GLY A 326 68.60 -17.84 -12.62
CA GLY A 326 68.48 -17.98 -11.17
C GLY A 326 68.53 -16.68 -10.35
N VAL A 327 68.70 -15.51 -10.96
CA VAL A 327 68.68 -14.20 -10.28
C VAL A 327 67.29 -13.58 -10.36
N ARG A 328 66.75 -13.12 -9.23
CA ARG A 328 65.45 -12.41 -9.17
C ARG A 328 65.56 -11.05 -9.85
N LEU A 329 64.62 -10.74 -10.74
CA LEU A 329 64.54 -9.44 -11.40
C LEU A 329 63.82 -8.41 -10.49
N PRO A 330 64.34 -7.18 -10.34
CA PRO A 330 63.60 -6.08 -9.75
C PRO A 330 62.58 -5.57 -10.79
N LEU A 331 61.28 -5.59 -10.45
CA LEU A 331 60.20 -5.15 -11.34
C LEU A 331 59.39 -4.04 -10.68
N ASP A 332 58.93 -3.07 -11.48
CA ASP A 332 57.99 -2.05 -11.05
C ASP A 332 56.54 -2.59 -11.10
N ASN A 333 56.02 -2.94 -9.93
CA ASN A 333 54.67 -3.50 -9.79
C ASN A 333 53.55 -2.52 -10.20
N ASP A 334 53.75 -1.21 -10.04
CA ASP A 334 52.76 -0.20 -10.44
C ASP A 334 52.70 -0.10 -11.97
N LEU A 335 53.86 -0.17 -12.64
CA LEU A 335 53.93 -0.23 -14.10
C LEU A 335 53.30 -1.51 -14.65
N VAL A 336 53.53 -2.66 -14.00
CA VAL A 336 52.89 -3.94 -14.37
C VAL A 336 51.37 -3.86 -14.24
N ALA A 337 50.87 -3.33 -13.12
CA ALA A 337 49.44 -3.13 -12.89
C ALA A 337 48.81 -2.20 -13.94
N LYS A 338 49.48 -1.09 -14.26
CA LYS A 338 49.05 -0.16 -15.32
C LYS A 338 48.95 -0.87 -16.68
N ARG A 339 49.98 -1.62 -17.08
CA ARG A 339 50.00 -2.34 -18.36
C ARG A 339 48.94 -3.44 -18.42
N PHE A 340 48.74 -4.18 -17.34
CA PHE A 340 47.66 -5.16 -17.24
C PHE A 340 46.28 -4.51 -17.43
N ASN A 341 46.04 -3.36 -16.80
CA ASN A 341 44.80 -2.62 -16.97
C ASN A 341 44.62 -2.08 -18.40
N GLU A 342 45.70 -1.66 -19.07
CA GLU A 342 45.66 -1.27 -20.49
C GLU A 342 45.31 -2.45 -21.41
N ILE A 343 45.86 -3.64 -21.16
CA ILE A 343 45.52 -4.87 -21.90
C ILE A 343 44.02 -5.18 -21.73
N LYS A 344 43.53 -5.17 -20.49
CA LYS A 344 42.10 -5.34 -20.19
C LYS A 344 41.20 -4.31 -20.89
N ALA A 345 41.62 -3.05 -20.92
CA ALA A 345 40.86 -1.98 -21.57
C ALA A 345 40.76 -2.17 -23.09
N ARG A 346 41.85 -2.64 -23.74
CA ARG A 346 41.86 -2.93 -25.19
C ARG A 346 40.97 -4.11 -25.57
N ASN A 347 40.82 -5.08 -24.67
CA ASN A 347 40.02 -6.29 -24.89
C ASN A 347 38.51 -6.09 -24.64
N ARG A 348 38.05 -4.84 -24.40
CA ARG A 348 36.61 -4.55 -24.28
C ARG A 348 35.90 -4.75 -25.63
N LYS A 349 34.68 -5.30 -25.57
CA LYS A 349 33.79 -5.50 -26.73
C LYS A 349 33.48 -4.15 -27.38
N LYS A 350 33.43 -4.11 -28.72
CA LYS A 350 33.08 -2.91 -29.51
C LYS A 350 31.83 -3.17 -30.32
N ILE A 351 30.93 -2.19 -30.38
CA ILE A 351 29.76 -2.24 -31.27
C ILE A 351 30.26 -2.16 -32.71
N LEU A 352 29.83 -3.09 -33.57
CA LEU A 352 30.24 -3.14 -34.96
C LEU A 352 29.26 -2.39 -35.87
N SER A 353 29.79 -1.77 -36.91
CA SER A 353 28.99 -1.13 -37.95
C SER A 353 28.24 -2.17 -38.81
N ARG A 354 27.28 -1.72 -39.64
CA ARG A 354 26.43 -2.62 -40.43
C ARG A 354 27.24 -3.43 -41.45
N ASP A 355 28.18 -2.79 -42.15
CA ASP A 355 29.10 -3.41 -43.13
C ASP A 355 30.02 -4.47 -42.52
N GLN A 356 30.27 -4.41 -41.22
CA GLN A 356 31.05 -5.42 -40.50
C GLN A 356 30.22 -6.64 -40.07
N ARG A 357 28.89 -6.55 -40.16
CA ARG A 357 27.94 -7.58 -39.72
C ARG A 357 27.07 -8.14 -40.84
N ASP A 358 27.05 -7.51 -42.01
CA ASP A 358 26.10 -7.81 -43.07
C ASP A 358 26.76 -7.77 -44.45
N ILE A 359 26.14 -8.46 -45.42
CA ILE A 359 26.51 -8.40 -46.84
C ILE A 359 25.64 -7.33 -47.48
N ILE A 360 26.21 -6.14 -47.66
CA ILE A 360 25.54 -5.01 -48.29
C ILE A 360 25.91 -5.01 -49.79
N PRO A 361 24.94 -4.98 -50.72
CA PRO A 361 25.22 -4.81 -52.14
C PRO A 361 26.09 -3.56 -52.38
N GLY A 362 27.05 -3.64 -53.30
CA GLY A 362 28.02 -2.57 -53.58
C GLY A 362 27.41 -1.24 -54.04
N LYS A 363 28.27 -0.23 -54.23
CA LYS A 363 27.87 1.11 -54.73
C LYS A 363 27.12 0.98 -56.05
N LYS A 364 25.96 1.64 -56.13
CA LYS A 364 25.03 1.61 -57.26
C LYS A 364 25.23 2.81 -58.15
N THR A 365 25.16 2.61 -59.47
CA THR A 365 25.09 3.72 -60.42
C THR A 365 23.66 3.82 -60.91
N THR A 366 22.96 4.92 -60.60
CA THR A 366 21.63 5.16 -61.18
C THR A 366 21.78 5.43 -62.67
N ARG A 367 21.15 4.60 -63.50
CA ARG A 367 21.15 4.72 -64.97
C ARG A 367 19.73 5.00 -65.45
N HIS A 368 19.57 5.97 -66.35
CA HIS A 368 18.28 6.28 -66.98
C HIS A 368 17.98 5.31 -68.14
N ILE A 369 17.74 4.04 -67.80
CA ILE A 369 17.56 2.96 -68.78
C ILE A 369 16.19 2.97 -69.47
N ASP A 370 15.25 3.75 -68.93
CA ASP A 370 13.89 3.99 -69.41
C ASP A 370 13.80 4.94 -70.62
N LEU A 371 14.82 5.78 -70.81
CA LEU A 371 14.83 6.80 -71.87
C LEU A 371 14.83 6.15 -73.26
N TYR A 372 13.78 6.38 -74.03
CA TYR A 372 13.66 5.92 -75.40
C TYR A 372 13.97 7.05 -76.39
N HIS A 373 14.81 6.76 -77.39
CA HIS A 373 15.09 7.64 -78.52
C HIS A 373 14.44 7.08 -79.78
N SER A 374 13.66 7.91 -80.48
CA SER A 374 12.83 7.44 -81.61
C SER A 374 13.68 6.95 -82.78
N ILE A 375 13.25 5.85 -83.41
CA ILE A 375 13.87 5.36 -84.65
C ILE A 375 13.78 6.37 -85.80
N GLN A 376 12.82 7.29 -85.74
CA GLN A 376 12.58 8.28 -86.79
C GLN A 376 13.74 9.27 -86.94
N HIS A 377 14.55 9.44 -85.90
CA HIS A 377 15.78 10.25 -85.92
C HIS A 377 16.95 9.56 -86.63
N HIS A 378 16.91 8.24 -86.77
CA HIS A 378 18.02 7.47 -87.35
C HIS A 378 17.91 7.30 -88.88
N PHE A 379 16.79 7.71 -89.47
CA PHE A 379 16.60 7.63 -90.92
C PHE A 379 17.43 8.67 -91.66
N PRO A 380 17.89 8.36 -92.89
CA PRO A 380 18.53 9.34 -93.75
C PRO A 380 17.62 10.55 -94.04
N GLU A 381 18.21 11.74 -94.19
CA GLU A 381 17.49 13.00 -94.39
C GLU A 381 16.48 12.98 -95.57
N ILE A 382 16.72 12.15 -96.59
CA ILE A 382 15.84 12.00 -97.76
C ILE A 382 14.42 11.54 -97.42
N TYR A 383 14.25 10.83 -96.30
CA TYR A 383 12.93 10.42 -95.79
C TYR A 383 12.15 11.60 -95.19
N ALA A 384 12.82 12.72 -94.91
CA ALA A 384 12.26 13.93 -94.35
C ALA A 384 11.45 13.65 -93.07
N LEU A 385 11.99 12.91 -92.10
CA LEU A 385 11.26 12.59 -90.86
C LEU A 385 11.50 13.61 -89.74
N ALA A 386 12.62 14.32 -89.74
CA ALA A 386 12.93 15.36 -88.76
C ALA A 386 11.94 16.54 -88.81
N GLU A 387 11.77 17.24 -87.71
CA GLU A 387 10.92 18.42 -87.63
C GLU A 387 11.48 19.56 -88.52
N GLY A 388 10.61 20.21 -89.30
CA GLY A 388 11.05 21.25 -90.25
C GLY A 388 11.87 20.76 -91.46
N SER A 389 12.00 19.45 -91.68
CA SER A 389 12.80 18.88 -92.79
C SER A 389 12.19 19.04 -94.20
N LEU A 390 10.88 19.33 -94.28
CA LEU A 390 10.25 19.71 -95.55
C LEU A 390 10.31 21.22 -95.75
N SER A 391 10.57 21.65 -96.99
CA SER A 391 10.51 23.07 -97.33
C SER A 391 9.09 23.61 -97.14
N ALA A 392 8.98 24.91 -96.84
CA ALA A 392 7.69 25.59 -96.69
C ALA A 392 6.81 25.53 -97.97
N ASN A 393 7.41 25.20 -99.12
CA ASN A 393 6.73 25.06 -100.42
C ASN A 393 6.44 23.59 -100.81
N ALA A 394 6.62 22.63 -99.90
CA ALA A 394 6.32 21.22 -100.17
C ALA A 394 4.83 21.02 -100.51
N SER A 395 4.52 20.15 -101.47
CA SER A 395 3.14 19.89 -101.87
C SER A 395 2.32 19.26 -100.73
N PRO A 396 0.98 19.47 -100.67
CA PRO A 396 0.13 18.82 -99.68
C PRO A 396 0.24 17.29 -99.70
N GLN A 397 0.43 16.70 -100.89
CA GLN A 397 0.68 15.28 -101.05
C GLN A 397 1.98 14.83 -100.37
N ARG A 398 3.07 15.60 -100.50
CA ARG A 398 4.35 15.26 -99.87
C ARG A 398 4.29 15.41 -98.35
N GLN A 399 3.60 16.43 -97.86
CA GLN A 399 3.32 16.60 -96.43
C GLN A 399 2.48 15.42 -95.90
N ALA A 400 1.44 15.00 -96.61
CA ALA A 400 0.63 13.84 -96.23
C ALA A 400 1.45 12.52 -96.24
N GLN A 401 2.33 12.32 -97.21
CA GLN A 401 3.24 11.15 -97.26
C GLN A 401 4.21 11.11 -96.09
N GLN A 402 4.77 12.26 -95.69
CA GLN A 402 5.62 12.36 -94.50
C GLN A 402 4.83 11.98 -93.24
N THR A 403 3.63 12.56 -93.06
CA THR A 403 2.78 12.24 -91.91
C THR A 403 2.34 10.78 -91.90
N GLN A 404 2.04 10.20 -93.06
CA GLN A 404 1.70 8.78 -93.19
C GLN A 404 2.87 7.88 -92.76
N LEU A 405 4.10 8.18 -93.20
CA LEU A 405 5.28 7.41 -92.80
C LEU A 405 5.58 7.57 -91.31
N ARG A 406 5.48 8.79 -90.75
CA ARG A 406 5.59 9.02 -89.30
C ARG A 406 4.58 8.19 -88.51
N ALA A 407 3.33 8.16 -88.96
CA ALA A 407 2.27 7.38 -88.34
C ALA A 407 2.52 5.87 -88.42
N TYR A 408 3.08 5.37 -89.53
CA TYR A 408 3.47 3.97 -89.66
C TYR A 408 4.60 3.60 -88.70
N LEU A 409 5.64 4.43 -88.60
CA LEU A 409 6.79 4.20 -87.73
C LEU A 409 6.44 4.30 -86.23
N LEU A 410 5.45 5.15 -85.90
CA LEU A 410 4.97 5.33 -84.53
C LEU A 410 4.51 4.02 -83.87
N PHE A 411 3.99 3.06 -84.64
CA PHE A 411 3.64 1.73 -84.12
C PHE A 411 4.85 1.03 -83.47
N PHE A 412 5.99 1.08 -84.15
CA PHE A 412 7.23 0.49 -83.63
C PHE A 412 7.84 1.34 -82.51
N ASP A 413 7.81 2.66 -82.64
CA ASP A 413 8.26 3.57 -81.57
C ASP A 413 7.51 3.31 -80.27
N GLN A 414 6.18 3.16 -80.32
CA GLN A 414 5.38 2.90 -79.14
C GLN A 414 5.73 1.56 -78.47
N ALA A 415 5.97 0.52 -79.26
CA ALA A 415 6.37 -0.79 -78.75
C ALA A 415 7.75 -0.74 -78.08
N LEU A 416 8.74 -0.12 -78.74
CA LEU A 416 10.10 0.04 -78.21
C LEU A 416 10.14 0.94 -76.98
N ALA A 417 9.37 2.03 -76.98
CA ALA A 417 9.22 2.90 -75.83
C ALA A 417 8.63 2.13 -74.62
N ASN A 418 7.60 1.32 -74.83
CA ASN A 418 7.05 0.49 -73.76
C ASN A 418 8.07 -0.53 -73.22
N TYR A 419 8.89 -1.16 -74.06
CA TYR A 419 9.94 -2.07 -73.58
C TYR A 419 11.00 -1.35 -72.74
N HIS A 420 11.43 -0.15 -73.14
CA HIS A 420 12.35 0.68 -72.35
C HIS A 420 11.73 1.08 -71.02
N SER A 421 10.46 1.52 -71.03
CA SER A 421 9.72 1.85 -69.81
C SER A 421 9.63 0.65 -68.88
N GLN A 422 9.32 -0.54 -69.41
CA GLN A 422 9.23 -1.77 -68.64
C GLN A 422 10.58 -2.18 -68.04
N LEU A 423 11.69 -2.02 -68.77
CA LEU A 423 13.04 -2.25 -68.25
C LEU A 423 13.36 -1.28 -67.11
N GLY A 424 13.04 0.01 -67.28
CA GLY A 424 13.23 1.03 -66.25
C GLY A 424 12.42 0.80 -64.98
N HIS A 425 11.23 0.21 -65.09
CA HIS A 425 10.34 -0.10 -63.96
C HIS A 425 10.51 -1.52 -63.43
N LEU A 426 11.53 -2.27 -63.86
CA LEU A 426 11.75 -3.65 -63.40
C LEU A 426 11.92 -3.70 -61.86
N HIS A 427 12.50 -2.65 -61.29
CA HIS A 427 12.62 -2.52 -59.86
C HIS A 427 11.28 -2.47 -59.12
N ASP A 428 10.23 -1.87 -59.70
CA ASP A 428 8.90 -1.79 -59.09
C ASP A 428 8.22 -3.16 -59.14
N LEU A 429 8.51 -3.95 -60.18
CA LEU A 429 8.03 -5.32 -60.30
C LEU A 429 8.56 -6.22 -59.16
N PHE A 430 9.80 -6.00 -58.70
CA PHE A 430 10.39 -6.74 -57.59
C PHE A 430 10.30 -6.02 -56.23
N ALA A 431 9.88 -4.76 -56.20
CA ALA A 431 9.64 -4.03 -54.95
C ALA A 431 8.50 -4.66 -54.14
N PHE A 432 8.52 -4.53 -52.81
CA PHE A 432 7.37 -4.92 -51.97
C PHE A 432 6.28 -3.84 -52.00
N SER A 433 5.58 -3.70 -53.12
CA SER A 433 4.50 -2.72 -53.30
C SER A 433 3.26 -3.32 -53.96
N THR A 434 2.13 -2.61 -53.91
CA THR A 434 0.95 -2.95 -54.72
C THR A 434 0.95 -2.20 -56.05
N GLY A 435 2.11 -1.67 -56.46
CA GLY A 435 2.29 -0.87 -57.68
C GLY A 435 2.05 -1.66 -58.96
N ASN A 436 2.11 -0.95 -60.09
CA ASN A 436 1.85 -1.53 -61.40
C ASN A 436 2.95 -2.52 -61.78
N ALA A 437 2.57 -3.67 -62.36
CA ALA A 437 3.51 -4.64 -62.92
C ALA A 437 3.91 -4.33 -64.38
N TYR A 438 3.16 -3.42 -65.02
CA TYR A 438 3.45 -2.88 -66.35
C TYR A 438 3.78 -1.41 -66.23
N ALA A 439 4.65 -0.99 -67.13
CA ALA A 439 4.95 0.41 -67.36
C ALA A 439 4.86 0.69 -68.86
N GLU A 440 4.31 1.85 -69.14
CA GLU A 440 4.06 2.37 -70.47
C GLU A 440 4.64 3.78 -70.53
N GLN A 441 5.04 4.22 -71.71
CA GLN A 441 5.41 5.62 -71.92
C GLN A 441 4.96 6.07 -73.30
N VAL A 442 4.49 7.31 -73.41
CA VAL A 442 4.31 7.94 -74.72
C VAL A 442 5.70 8.21 -75.31
N PRO A 443 5.97 7.84 -76.58
CA PRO A 443 7.25 8.10 -77.23
C PRO A 443 7.36 9.59 -77.58
N GLY A 444 7.54 10.44 -76.56
CA GLY A 444 7.54 11.90 -76.69
C GLY A 444 8.69 12.46 -77.53
N ASP A 445 9.73 11.66 -77.75
CA ASP A 445 10.87 11.99 -78.60
C ASP A 445 10.55 11.91 -80.12
N VAL A 446 9.37 11.39 -80.50
CA VAL A 446 8.95 11.32 -81.92
C VAL A 446 8.78 12.72 -82.52
N PRO A 447 9.46 13.05 -83.64
CA PRO A 447 9.33 14.35 -84.30
C PRO A 447 7.90 14.69 -84.70
N ALA A 448 7.43 15.89 -84.34
CA ALA A 448 6.10 16.40 -84.67
C ALA A 448 4.97 15.41 -84.32
N LEU A 449 5.07 14.71 -83.18
CA LEU A 449 4.10 13.72 -82.72
C LEU A 449 2.66 14.27 -82.69
N SER A 450 2.48 15.55 -82.35
CA SER A 450 1.17 16.22 -82.33
C SER A 450 0.46 16.27 -83.68
N SER A 451 1.19 16.16 -84.79
CA SER A 451 0.60 16.06 -86.14
C SER A 451 -0.03 14.69 -86.44
N VAL A 452 0.36 13.66 -85.70
CA VAL A 452 -0.14 12.28 -85.82
C VAL A 452 -1.14 11.99 -84.69
N ILE A 453 -0.84 12.44 -83.47
CA ILE A 453 -1.68 12.33 -82.28
C ILE A 453 -2.02 13.74 -81.76
N PRO A 454 -3.15 14.33 -82.18
CA PRO A 454 -3.50 15.70 -81.81
C PRO A 454 -3.76 15.92 -80.30
N GLU A 455 -4.27 14.89 -79.61
CA GLU A 455 -4.63 14.94 -78.19
C GLU A 455 -3.74 14.02 -77.33
N LEU A 456 -2.51 14.45 -77.08
CA LEU A 456 -1.52 13.65 -76.31
C LEU A 456 -2.00 13.27 -74.89
N GLY A 457 -2.80 14.13 -74.26
CA GLY A 457 -3.38 13.86 -72.93
C GLY A 457 -4.36 12.68 -72.94
N SER A 458 -5.32 12.67 -73.88
CA SER A 458 -6.27 11.57 -74.01
C SER A 458 -5.61 10.27 -74.47
N TYR A 459 -4.50 10.38 -75.21
CA TYR A 459 -3.69 9.23 -75.63
C TYR A 459 -2.99 8.53 -74.46
N GLN A 460 -2.33 9.25 -73.55
CA GLN A 460 -1.74 8.66 -72.34
C GLN A 460 -2.80 7.98 -71.46
N ASP A 461 -3.96 8.60 -71.28
CA ASP A 461 -5.07 8.02 -70.52
C ASP A 461 -5.59 6.74 -71.18
N THR A 462 -5.69 6.73 -72.52
CA THR A 462 -6.12 5.56 -73.30
C THR A 462 -5.10 4.42 -73.20
N LEU A 463 -3.80 4.71 -73.34
CA LEU A 463 -2.73 3.72 -73.12
C LEU A 463 -2.83 3.13 -71.71
N SER A 464 -2.91 4.00 -70.70
CA SER A 464 -3.05 3.58 -69.31
C SER A 464 -4.30 2.72 -69.09
N ALA A 465 -5.41 3.04 -69.76
CA ALA A 465 -6.66 2.28 -69.67
C ALA A 465 -6.56 0.90 -70.33
N LEU A 466 -5.89 0.77 -71.48
CA LEU A 466 -5.66 -0.51 -72.16
C LEU A 466 -4.86 -1.47 -71.27
N PHE A 467 -3.84 -0.97 -70.55
CA PHE A 467 -3.09 -1.79 -69.59
C PHE A 467 -3.85 -2.04 -68.27
N ARG A 468 -4.93 -1.29 -67.96
CA ARG A 468 -5.79 -1.47 -66.77
C ARG A 468 -6.98 -2.41 -66.98
N ALA A 469 -7.53 -2.48 -68.20
CA ALA A 469 -8.83 -3.09 -68.48
C ALA A 469 -8.89 -4.63 -68.32
N ASP A 470 -7.76 -5.34 -68.41
CA ASP A 470 -7.76 -6.81 -68.56
C ASP A 470 -7.72 -7.63 -67.26
N GLY A 471 -7.63 -7.01 -66.07
CA GLY A 471 -7.41 -7.74 -64.81
C GLY A 471 -6.08 -8.53 -64.75
N GLU A 472 -5.34 -8.61 -65.86
CA GLU A 472 -4.03 -9.23 -66.04
C GLU A 472 -2.95 -8.58 -65.19
N LYS A 473 -3.05 -7.26 -64.95
CA LYS A 473 -2.16 -6.52 -64.05
C LYS A 473 -2.06 -7.17 -62.67
N ASN A 474 -3.20 -7.49 -62.07
CA ASN A 474 -3.24 -8.14 -60.75
C ASN A 474 -2.77 -9.59 -60.79
N LYS A 475 -2.97 -10.29 -61.92
CA LYS A 475 -2.47 -11.66 -62.11
C LYS A 475 -0.95 -11.68 -62.23
N GLN A 476 -0.36 -10.80 -63.03
CA GLN A 476 1.09 -10.71 -63.18
C GLN A 476 1.75 -10.22 -61.89
N ARG A 477 1.16 -9.22 -61.23
CA ARG A 477 1.64 -8.79 -59.92
C ARG A 477 1.62 -9.94 -58.90
N SER A 478 0.53 -10.70 -58.86
CA SER A 478 0.42 -11.90 -58.01
C SER A 478 1.50 -12.95 -58.34
N ARG A 479 1.80 -13.17 -59.63
CA ARG A 479 2.92 -14.06 -60.05
C ARG A 479 4.28 -13.56 -59.57
N SER A 480 4.57 -12.27 -59.69
CA SER A 480 5.82 -11.67 -59.19
C SER A 480 5.94 -11.84 -57.66
N LEU A 481 4.87 -11.51 -56.93
CA LEU A 481 4.84 -11.66 -55.48
C LEU A 481 5.00 -13.14 -55.07
N ASN A 482 4.35 -14.08 -55.75
CA ASN A 482 4.55 -15.51 -55.52
C ASN A 482 6.00 -15.94 -55.74
N HIS A 483 6.66 -15.41 -56.77
CA HIS A 483 8.09 -15.67 -57.00
C HIS A 483 8.95 -15.15 -55.84
N LEU A 484 8.67 -13.94 -55.34
CA LEU A 484 9.39 -13.38 -54.18
C LEU A 484 9.13 -14.18 -52.91
N MET A 485 7.90 -14.61 -52.67
CA MET A 485 7.54 -15.45 -51.52
C MET A 485 8.17 -16.83 -51.57
N ALA A 486 8.27 -17.43 -52.76
CA ALA A 486 8.88 -18.75 -52.95
C ALA A 486 10.37 -18.78 -52.53
N ARG A 487 11.08 -17.65 -52.60
CA ARG A 487 12.46 -17.53 -52.07
C ARG A 487 12.56 -17.81 -50.58
N PHE A 488 11.46 -17.61 -49.87
CA PHE A 488 11.33 -17.81 -48.44
C PHE A 488 10.54 -19.09 -48.09
N ALA A 489 10.26 -19.93 -49.08
CA ALA A 489 9.38 -21.10 -48.97
C ALA A 489 7.99 -20.76 -48.40
N GLU A 490 7.52 -19.52 -48.59
CA GLU A 490 6.21 -19.10 -48.15
C GLU A 490 5.17 -19.26 -49.26
N ASP A 491 3.98 -19.70 -48.88
CA ASP A 491 2.82 -19.83 -49.76
C ASP A 491 1.58 -19.14 -49.14
N PHE A 492 0.70 -18.68 -50.02
CA PHE A 492 -0.59 -18.02 -49.74
C PHE A 492 -1.77 -18.78 -50.36
N THR A 493 -1.62 -20.05 -50.71
CA THR A 493 -2.69 -20.88 -51.31
C THR A 493 -3.95 -20.99 -50.44
N GLN A 494 -3.81 -21.02 -49.11
CA GLN A 494 -4.93 -21.13 -48.15
C GLN A 494 -5.80 -19.87 -48.08
N PHE A 495 -5.27 -18.72 -48.51
CA PHE A 495 -5.96 -17.44 -48.53
C PHE A 495 -7.15 -17.40 -49.49
N SER A 496 -7.15 -18.32 -50.46
CA SER A 496 -8.25 -18.57 -51.38
C SER A 496 -9.59 -18.85 -50.70
N MET A 497 -9.56 -19.27 -49.42
CA MET A 497 -10.72 -19.58 -48.58
C MET A 497 -11.16 -18.39 -47.69
N LEU A 498 -10.35 -17.34 -47.55
CA LEU A 498 -10.59 -16.22 -46.63
C LEU A 498 -11.53 -15.13 -47.19
N VAL A 499 -11.64 -14.98 -48.51
CA VAL A 499 -12.37 -13.87 -49.15
C VAL A 499 -13.66 -14.36 -49.81
N GLN A 500 -14.81 -13.95 -49.28
CA GLN A 500 -16.13 -14.28 -49.84
C GLN A 500 -16.49 -13.44 -51.08
N ASP A 501 -15.93 -12.22 -51.24
CA ASP A 501 -16.21 -11.35 -52.39
C ASP A 501 -15.20 -11.58 -53.53
N THR A 502 -15.68 -12.10 -54.66
CA THR A 502 -14.88 -12.42 -55.84
C THR A 502 -14.33 -11.21 -56.60
N ARG A 503 -14.88 -9.99 -56.43
CA ARG A 503 -14.56 -8.84 -57.31
C ARG A 503 -13.22 -8.17 -57.02
N GLN A 504 -12.73 -8.18 -55.78
CA GLN A 504 -11.46 -7.55 -55.37
C GLN A 504 -10.46 -8.53 -54.73
N ARG A 505 -10.74 -9.83 -54.83
CA ARG A 505 -9.98 -10.89 -54.17
C ARG A 505 -8.47 -10.83 -54.43
N LYS A 506 -8.06 -10.56 -55.68
CA LYS A 506 -6.63 -10.50 -56.04
C LYS A 506 -5.93 -9.25 -55.52
N ASP A 507 -6.63 -8.13 -55.39
CA ASP A 507 -6.05 -6.89 -54.86
C ASP A 507 -5.75 -7.05 -53.36
N PHE A 508 -6.72 -7.58 -52.62
CA PHE A 508 -6.55 -7.88 -51.20
C PHE A 508 -5.47 -8.94 -50.98
N GLU A 509 -5.45 -10.03 -51.75
CA GLU A 509 -4.39 -11.05 -51.71
C GLU A 509 -3.00 -10.44 -51.96
N ASN A 510 -2.85 -9.62 -53.01
CA ASN A 510 -1.58 -8.94 -53.30
C ASN A 510 -1.16 -8.00 -52.16
N HIS A 511 -2.11 -7.31 -51.53
CA HIS A 511 -1.85 -6.47 -50.36
C HIS A 511 -1.32 -7.29 -49.17
N CYS A 512 -1.93 -8.43 -48.86
CA CYS A 512 -1.47 -9.30 -47.78
C CYS A 512 -0.08 -9.88 -48.05
N LYS A 513 0.20 -10.33 -49.28
CA LYS A 513 1.54 -10.80 -49.69
C LYS A 513 2.59 -9.71 -49.54
N VAL A 514 2.27 -8.48 -49.93
CA VAL A 514 3.18 -7.33 -49.77
C VAL A 514 3.45 -7.05 -48.30
N ASN A 515 2.44 -7.06 -47.44
CA ASN A 515 2.62 -6.85 -46.00
C ASN A 515 3.47 -7.96 -45.38
N LEU A 516 3.23 -9.23 -45.76
CA LEU A 516 4.04 -10.35 -45.31
C LEU A 516 5.50 -10.22 -45.77
N LEU A 517 5.74 -9.86 -47.03
CA LEU A 517 7.09 -9.68 -47.57
C LEU A 517 7.82 -8.51 -46.92
N LYS A 518 7.17 -7.36 -46.71
CA LYS A 518 7.77 -6.19 -46.04
C LYS A 518 8.23 -6.52 -44.64
N ASP A 519 7.42 -7.28 -43.90
CA ASP A 519 7.68 -7.60 -42.50
C ASP A 519 8.37 -8.96 -42.31
N TYR A 520 8.76 -9.62 -43.40
CA TYR A 520 9.32 -10.97 -43.39
C TYR A 520 10.49 -11.16 -42.40
N PRO A 521 11.47 -10.24 -42.28
CA PRO A 521 12.56 -10.37 -41.32
C PRO A 521 12.06 -10.46 -39.88
N GLY A 522 11.00 -9.72 -39.54
CA GLY A 522 10.38 -9.75 -38.21
C GLY A 522 9.63 -11.05 -37.98
N ILE A 523 8.70 -11.44 -38.87
CA ILE A 523 7.87 -12.63 -38.66
C ILE A 523 8.60 -13.96 -38.87
N SER A 524 9.69 -13.99 -39.63
CA SER A 524 10.52 -15.18 -39.79
C SER A 524 11.51 -15.30 -38.63
N GLY A 525 12.21 -14.21 -38.32
CA GLY A 525 13.19 -14.21 -37.24
C GLY A 525 12.53 -14.38 -35.88
N ASP A 526 11.45 -13.65 -35.60
CA ASP A 526 10.73 -13.67 -34.33
C ASP A 526 9.61 -14.72 -34.28
N ARG A 527 9.61 -15.73 -35.16
CA ARG A 527 8.51 -16.70 -35.32
C ARG A 527 7.99 -17.28 -34.00
N ALA A 528 8.88 -17.63 -33.08
CA ALA A 528 8.53 -18.20 -31.77
C ALA A 528 8.74 -17.21 -30.60
N ARG A 529 8.93 -15.91 -30.90
CA ARG A 529 9.07 -14.86 -29.88
C ARG A 529 7.73 -14.62 -29.20
N ALA A 530 7.74 -14.72 -27.89
CA ALA A 530 6.59 -14.39 -27.06
C ALA A 530 6.36 -12.88 -26.99
N SER A 531 5.21 -12.48 -26.45
CA SER A 531 5.01 -11.08 -26.08
C SER A 531 5.92 -10.69 -24.90
N ASN A 532 6.50 -9.49 -24.97
CA ASN A 532 7.32 -8.93 -23.92
C ASN A 532 6.46 -8.64 -22.68
N SER A 533 6.72 -9.36 -21.58
CA SER A 533 5.97 -9.21 -20.32
C SER A 533 6.28 -7.93 -19.54
N MET A 534 7.31 -7.19 -19.95
CA MET A 534 7.66 -5.88 -19.39
C MET A 534 7.06 -4.71 -20.17
N GLN A 535 6.20 -4.97 -21.15
CA GLN A 535 5.52 -3.94 -21.92
C GLN A 535 4.03 -4.30 -22.04
N ALA A 536 3.16 -3.37 -21.65
CA ALA A 536 1.72 -3.55 -21.77
C ALA A 536 1.26 -3.83 -23.21
N VAL A 537 1.97 -3.28 -24.20
CA VAL A 537 1.63 -3.37 -25.63
C VAL A 537 2.84 -3.88 -26.42
N ASP A 538 2.95 -5.20 -26.55
CA ASP A 538 3.88 -5.87 -27.48
C ASP A 538 3.16 -7.03 -28.17
N LEU A 539 3.20 -7.04 -29.50
CA LEU A 539 2.73 -8.13 -30.33
C LEU A 539 3.88 -9.12 -30.50
N GLY A 540 3.73 -10.30 -29.90
CA GLY A 540 4.70 -11.40 -30.08
C GLY A 540 4.86 -11.74 -31.55
N GLY A 541 6.02 -12.28 -31.95
CA GLY A 541 6.28 -12.57 -33.36
C GLY A 541 5.36 -13.66 -33.93
N LEU A 542 4.97 -14.64 -33.11
CA LEU A 542 3.95 -15.64 -33.47
C LEU A 542 2.58 -15.00 -33.72
N GLU A 543 2.16 -14.08 -32.84
CA GLU A 543 0.89 -13.34 -32.97
C GLU A 543 0.89 -12.52 -34.27
N LYS A 544 1.97 -11.77 -34.52
CA LYS A 544 2.15 -10.97 -35.74
C LYS A 544 2.11 -11.82 -37.01
N ARG A 545 2.76 -12.99 -37.00
CA ARG A 545 2.79 -13.91 -38.13
C ARG A 545 1.42 -14.50 -38.44
N ILE A 546 0.69 -14.95 -37.42
CA ILE A 546 -0.68 -15.45 -37.57
C ILE A 546 -1.60 -14.36 -38.15
N LEU A 547 -1.51 -13.12 -37.65
CA LEU A 547 -2.29 -12.00 -38.17
C LEU A 547 -2.06 -11.79 -39.67
N LEU A 548 -0.80 -11.74 -40.11
CA LEU A 548 -0.47 -11.54 -41.53
C LEU A 548 -0.91 -12.71 -42.41
N LYS A 549 -0.81 -13.97 -41.92
CA LYS A 549 -1.30 -15.16 -42.62
C LYS A 549 -2.83 -15.19 -42.75
N LEU A 550 -3.54 -14.63 -41.78
CA LEU A 550 -4.99 -14.43 -41.80
C LEU A 550 -5.43 -13.18 -42.58
N GLY A 551 -4.49 -12.39 -43.11
CA GLY A 551 -4.78 -11.16 -43.86
C GLY A 551 -5.21 -9.98 -42.99
N LEU A 552 -4.93 -10.05 -41.69
CA LEU A 552 -5.19 -9.01 -40.71
C LEU A 552 -3.94 -8.12 -40.55
N THR A 553 -4.15 -6.88 -40.13
CA THR A 553 -3.04 -5.93 -39.93
C THR A 553 -2.56 -5.95 -38.47
N PRO A 554 -1.24 -6.03 -38.21
CA PRO A 554 -0.69 -5.91 -36.86
C PRO A 554 -1.00 -4.56 -36.18
N ASP A 555 -1.19 -3.49 -36.95
CA ASP A 555 -1.51 -2.15 -36.43
C ASP A 555 -3.00 -1.96 -36.09
N GLY A 556 -3.80 -3.03 -36.24
CA GLY A 556 -5.24 -3.02 -36.00
C GLY A 556 -5.64 -3.20 -34.53
N PRO A 557 -6.95 -3.36 -34.23
CA PRO A 557 -7.38 -3.79 -32.91
C PRO A 557 -6.82 -5.18 -32.60
N ARG A 558 -6.67 -5.51 -31.31
CA ARG A 558 -6.22 -6.84 -30.91
C ARG A 558 -7.29 -7.89 -31.26
N TYR A 559 -6.99 -8.72 -32.26
CA TYR A 559 -7.95 -9.69 -32.81
C TYR A 559 -8.10 -10.95 -31.97
N PHE A 560 -7.07 -11.35 -31.23
CA PHE A 560 -7.07 -12.49 -30.32
C PHE A 560 -5.96 -12.32 -29.28
N TYR A 561 -5.92 -13.20 -28.28
CA TYR A 561 -4.86 -13.23 -27.27
C TYR A 561 -4.17 -14.59 -27.26
N ILE A 562 -2.88 -14.60 -26.99
CA ILE A 562 -2.12 -15.82 -26.70
C ILE A 562 -1.82 -15.82 -25.20
N VAL A 563 -2.44 -16.73 -24.46
CA VAL A 563 -2.17 -16.92 -23.04
C VAL A 563 -1.14 -18.02 -22.87
N GLU A 564 0.05 -17.66 -22.39
CA GLU A 564 1.11 -18.61 -22.13
C GLU A 564 0.94 -19.21 -20.73
N HIS A 565 0.79 -20.53 -20.65
CA HIS A 565 0.49 -21.17 -19.36
C HIS A 565 1.69 -21.12 -18.42
N ILE A 566 2.92 -21.06 -18.95
CA ILE A 566 4.13 -20.89 -18.14
C ILE A 566 4.09 -19.62 -17.29
N LEU A 567 3.40 -18.57 -17.73
CA LEU A 567 3.22 -17.32 -16.98
C LEU A 567 2.13 -17.43 -15.90
N LEU A 568 1.28 -18.45 -15.99
CA LEU A 568 0.24 -18.78 -14.99
C LEU A 568 0.75 -19.76 -13.93
N ARG A 569 2.03 -20.12 -13.96
CA ARG A 569 2.62 -21.05 -12.99
C ARG A 569 2.52 -20.53 -11.53
N PRO A 570 2.64 -21.43 -10.54
CA PRO A 570 2.79 -21.03 -9.15
C PRO A 570 4.05 -20.20 -8.95
N THR A 571 3.98 -19.25 -8.03
CA THR A 571 5.08 -18.37 -7.62
C THR A 571 5.56 -18.77 -6.24
N ALA A 572 6.69 -18.19 -5.78
CA ALA A 572 7.18 -18.39 -4.42
C ALA A 572 6.16 -18.00 -3.33
N ASN A 573 5.16 -17.17 -3.64
CA ASN A 573 4.11 -16.78 -2.70
C ASN A 573 3.01 -17.84 -2.55
N ASP A 574 2.85 -18.75 -3.52
CA ASP A 574 1.85 -19.82 -3.44
C ASP A 574 2.16 -20.85 -2.34
N ARG A 575 3.39 -20.88 -1.82
CA ARG A 575 3.77 -21.64 -0.61
C ARG A 575 2.96 -21.26 0.63
N PHE A 576 2.43 -20.04 0.66
CA PHE A 576 1.56 -19.56 1.74
C PHE A 576 0.11 -20.02 1.57
N GLN A 577 -0.24 -20.67 0.47
CA GLN A 577 -1.51 -21.36 0.29
C GLN A 577 -1.42 -22.79 0.84
N SER A 578 -2.34 -23.21 1.71
CA SER A 578 -2.38 -24.59 2.22
C SER A 578 -3.83 -25.07 2.26
N PRO A 579 -4.11 -26.35 1.90
CA PRO A 579 -3.14 -27.38 1.53
C PRO A 579 -2.79 -27.46 0.04
N ALA A 580 -3.53 -26.77 -0.84
CA ALA A 580 -3.36 -26.79 -2.30
C ALA A 580 -3.76 -25.42 -2.89
N PHE A 581 -3.24 -25.10 -4.08
CA PHE A 581 -3.60 -23.87 -4.80
C PHE A 581 -4.58 -24.14 -5.96
N MET A 582 -4.64 -25.37 -6.48
CA MET A 582 -5.46 -25.72 -7.62
C MET A 582 -5.90 -27.18 -7.56
N LYS A 583 -7.07 -27.49 -8.11
CA LYS A 583 -7.57 -28.84 -8.38
C LYS A 583 -7.63 -29.06 -9.89
N LEU A 584 -7.05 -30.15 -10.37
CA LEU A 584 -7.08 -30.49 -11.79
C LEU A 584 -8.41 -31.15 -12.16
N ALA A 585 -8.92 -30.85 -13.35
CA ALA A 585 -10.10 -31.52 -13.91
C ALA A 585 -9.65 -32.85 -14.54
N THR A 586 -9.55 -33.92 -13.75
CA THR A 586 -9.16 -35.24 -14.30
C THR A 586 -10.35 -36.18 -14.40
N ALA A 587 -10.53 -36.79 -15.57
CA ALA A 587 -11.60 -37.74 -15.85
C ALA A 587 -11.27 -39.13 -15.28
N GLY A 588 -11.36 -39.30 -13.96
CA GLY A 588 -11.45 -40.61 -13.28
C GLY A 588 -10.22 -41.53 -13.29
N ASP A 589 -9.41 -41.55 -14.35
CA ASP A 589 -8.19 -42.34 -14.49
C ASP A 589 -6.93 -41.53 -14.10
N LEU A 590 -5.80 -42.22 -13.87
CA LEU A 590 -4.51 -41.57 -13.60
C LEU A 590 -4.17 -40.64 -14.76
N PRO A 591 -4.01 -39.32 -14.51
CA PRO A 591 -3.69 -38.39 -15.57
C PRO A 591 -2.37 -38.74 -16.26
N ALA A 592 -2.30 -38.58 -17.58
CA ALA A 592 -1.03 -38.68 -18.30
C ALA A 592 0.01 -37.72 -17.71
N ALA A 593 1.32 -37.96 -17.90
CA ALA A 593 2.35 -37.12 -17.28
C ALA A 593 2.23 -35.62 -17.62
N ASN A 594 1.69 -35.29 -18.80
CA ASN A 594 1.42 -33.91 -19.26
C ASN A 594 0.14 -33.31 -18.65
N GLU A 595 -0.77 -34.12 -18.12
CA GLU A 595 -1.99 -33.65 -17.46
C GLU A 595 -1.73 -33.20 -16.01
N ILE A 596 -0.59 -33.58 -15.43
CA ILE A 596 -0.15 -33.15 -14.08
C ILE A 596 0.52 -31.76 -14.13
N ASP A 597 1.14 -31.41 -15.24
CA ASP A 597 1.82 -30.13 -15.47
C ASP A 597 1.08 -29.31 -16.52
N PRO A 598 0.09 -28.48 -16.12
CA PRO A 598 -0.70 -27.67 -17.04
C PRO A 598 0.05 -26.42 -17.55
N PHE A 599 1.31 -26.21 -17.15
CA PHE A 599 2.04 -24.96 -17.37
C PHE A 599 3.11 -25.07 -18.46
N SER A 600 3.88 -26.15 -18.45
CA SER A 600 5.05 -26.27 -19.33
C SER A 600 4.67 -26.52 -20.78
N LEU A 601 5.22 -25.69 -21.69
CA LEU A 601 5.10 -25.87 -23.14
C LEU A 601 3.64 -25.92 -23.61
N GLN A 602 2.76 -25.11 -22.98
CA GLN A 602 1.35 -25.00 -23.36
C GLN A 602 0.93 -23.53 -23.51
N ILE A 603 0.06 -23.27 -24.49
CA ILE A 603 -0.56 -21.98 -24.74
C ILE A 603 -2.05 -22.16 -25.03
N THR A 604 -2.84 -21.11 -24.80
CA THR A 604 -4.23 -21.04 -25.26
C THR A 604 -4.44 -19.79 -26.08
N TYR A 605 -4.96 -19.98 -27.29
CA TYR A 605 -5.47 -18.90 -28.13
C TYR A 605 -6.89 -18.53 -27.71
N VAL A 606 -7.12 -17.26 -27.37
CA VAL A 606 -8.46 -16.76 -27.00
C VAL A 606 -8.96 -15.85 -28.11
N PHE A 607 -9.95 -16.35 -28.85
CA PHE A 607 -10.53 -15.65 -29.99
C PHE A 607 -11.92 -15.08 -29.66
N PRO A 608 -12.27 -13.89 -30.20
CA PRO A 608 -13.65 -13.44 -30.28
C PRO A 608 -14.49 -14.41 -31.11
N SER A 609 -15.82 -14.29 -31.08
CA SER A 609 -16.65 -15.14 -31.95
C SER A 609 -16.19 -15.08 -33.42
N PRO A 610 -16.19 -16.19 -34.18
CA PRO A 610 -15.70 -16.21 -35.56
C PRO A 610 -16.36 -15.16 -36.47
N ALA A 611 -17.64 -14.86 -36.22
CA ALA A 611 -18.39 -13.82 -36.91
C ALA A 611 -17.77 -12.41 -36.77
N ALA A 612 -17.11 -12.12 -35.64
CA ALA A 612 -16.45 -10.84 -35.39
C ALA A 612 -15.17 -10.65 -36.23
N VAL A 613 -14.44 -11.74 -36.50
CA VAL A 613 -13.20 -11.73 -37.29
C VAL A 613 -13.50 -11.74 -38.79
N LYS A 614 -14.71 -12.12 -39.20
CA LYS A 614 -15.14 -12.30 -40.60
C LYS A 614 -14.26 -13.30 -41.38
N ILE A 615 -13.67 -14.24 -40.65
CA ILE A 615 -12.85 -15.33 -41.17
C ILE A 615 -13.45 -16.65 -40.68
N ALA A 616 -13.44 -17.66 -41.54
CA ALA A 616 -13.96 -18.98 -41.20
C ALA A 616 -13.08 -19.67 -40.13
N GLN A 617 -13.73 -20.31 -39.15
CA GLN A 617 -13.07 -20.90 -37.99
C GLN A 617 -12.05 -21.99 -38.36
N ASP A 618 -12.38 -22.82 -39.34
CA ASP A 618 -11.52 -23.88 -39.89
C ASP A 618 -10.21 -23.33 -40.48
N VAL A 619 -10.26 -22.18 -41.13
CA VAL A 619 -9.07 -21.50 -41.65
C VAL A 619 -8.20 -20.96 -40.52
N ILE A 620 -8.80 -20.36 -39.49
CA ILE A 620 -8.06 -19.91 -38.31
C ILE A 620 -7.35 -21.10 -37.66
N GLU A 621 -8.08 -22.18 -37.36
CA GLU A 621 -7.50 -23.35 -36.71
C GLU A 621 -6.40 -24.02 -37.54
N LEU A 622 -6.50 -24.03 -38.87
CA LEU A 622 -5.43 -24.53 -39.75
C LEU A 622 -4.17 -23.69 -39.61
N VAL A 623 -4.27 -22.36 -39.71
CA VAL A 623 -3.12 -21.45 -39.56
C VAL A 623 -2.50 -21.59 -38.17
N LEU A 624 -3.31 -21.72 -37.11
CA LEU A 624 -2.79 -21.95 -35.76
C LEU A 624 -1.98 -23.24 -35.68
N ARG A 625 -2.44 -24.34 -36.28
CA ARG A 625 -1.72 -25.63 -36.29
C ARG A 625 -0.41 -25.57 -37.07
N GLU A 626 -0.37 -24.83 -38.18
CA GLU A 626 0.83 -24.72 -39.01
C GLU A 626 1.90 -23.81 -38.39
N GLU A 627 1.47 -22.76 -37.69
CA GLU A 627 2.39 -21.72 -37.19
C GLU A 627 2.80 -21.91 -35.72
N THR A 628 2.03 -22.66 -34.92
CA THR A 628 2.42 -22.98 -33.53
C THR A 628 3.66 -23.90 -33.53
N PRO A 629 4.70 -23.62 -32.70
CA PRO A 629 5.84 -24.52 -32.57
C PRO A 629 5.42 -25.94 -32.17
N ALA A 630 5.94 -26.96 -32.86
CA ALA A 630 5.47 -28.34 -32.72
C ALA A 630 5.64 -28.96 -31.31
N HIS A 631 6.53 -28.40 -30.48
CA HIS A 631 6.73 -28.84 -29.10
C HIS A 631 5.79 -28.15 -28.09
N ILE A 632 5.02 -27.14 -28.54
CA ILE A 632 4.05 -26.40 -27.74
C ILE A 632 2.64 -26.96 -28.01
N GLN A 633 1.94 -27.34 -26.95
CA GLN A 633 0.54 -27.70 -27.03
C GLN A 633 -0.33 -26.43 -27.09
N ALA A 634 -1.22 -26.33 -28.07
CA ALA A 634 -2.13 -25.19 -28.23
C ALA A 634 -3.59 -25.59 -27.97
N GLY A 635 -4.25 -24.86 -27.07
CA GLY A 635 -5.70 -24.82 -26.93
C GLY A 635 -6.32 -23.63 -27.67
N VAL A 636 -7.62 -23.70 -27.98
CA VAL A 636 -8.38 -22.59 -28.56
C VAL A 636 -9.68 -22.39 -27.79
N VAL A 637 -9.92 -21.16 -27.34
CA VAL A 637 -11.15 -20.74 -26.65
C VAL A 637 -11.86 -19.69 -27.49
N TRP A 638 -13.13 -19.97 -27.83
CA TRP A 638 -13.99 -19.06 -28.61
C TRP A 638 -14.99 -18.36 -27.70
N LEU A 639 -15.02 -17.04 -27.74
CA LEU A 639 -15.94 -16.22 -26.93
C LEU A 639 -17.30 -16.08 -27.63
N THR A 640 -18.13 -17.12 -27.57
CA THR A 640 -19.38 -17.27 -28.36
C THR A 640 -20.67 -16.78 -27.69
N GLU A 641 -20.75 -16.67 -26.35
CA GLU A 641 -21.93 -16.10 -25.67
C GLU A 641 -21.86 -14.57 -25.61
N SER A 642 -23.02 -13.87 -25.64
CA SER A 642 -23.20 -12.40 -25.72
C SER A 642 -21.88 -11.65 -25.90
N TYR A 643 -21.35 -11.71 -27.12
CA TYR A 643 -19.95 -11.42 -27.47
C TYR A 643 -19.35 -10.20 -26.75
N ALA A 644 -20.15 -9.14 -26.57
CA ALA A 644 -19.75 -7.92 -25.89
C ALA A 644 -19.36 -8.10 -24.41
N THR A 645 -20.09 -8.90 -23.63
CA THR A 645 -19.89 -8.97 -22.17
C THR A 645 -18.70 -9.87 -21.79
N LEU A 646 -18.63 -11.09 -22.32
CA LEU A 646 -17.54 -12.02 -22.00
C LEU A 646 -16.21 -11.55 -22.57
N ALA A 647 -16.17 -11.05 -23.81
CA ALA A 647 -14.93 -10.56 -24.42
C ALA A 647 -14.41 -9.30 -23.72
N SER A 648 -15.31 -8.39 -23.31
CA SER A 648 -14.94 -7.22 -22.51
C SER A 648 -14.41 -7.63 -21.13
N MET A 649 -15.06 -8.59 -20.47
CA MET A 649 -14.60 -9.11 -19.18
C MET A 649 -13.21 -9.76 -19.29
N PHE A 650 -13.01 -10.67 -20.26
CA PHE A 650 -11.70 -11.30 -20.48
C PHE A 650 -10.62 -10.26 -20.81
N THR A 651 -10.87 -9.37 -21.76
CA THR A 651 -9.93 -8.30 -22.15
C THR A 651 -9.53 -7.45 -20.94
N SER A 652 -10.51 -7.05 -20.12
CA SER A 652 -10.27 -6.27 -18.90
C SER A 652 -9.42 -7.03 -17.89
N MET A 653 -9.75 -8.29 -17.60
CA MET A 653 -9.02 -9.11 -16.63
C MET A 653 -7.60 -9.45 -17.11
N TYR A 654 -7.45 -9.82 -18.39
CA TYR A 654 -6.15 -10.10 -18.99
C TYR A 654 -5.25 -8.85 -19.00
N THR A 655 -5.79 -7.69 -19.39
CA THR A 655 -5.03 -6.42 -19.40
C THR A 655 -4.59 -6.04 -17.99
N ARG A 656 -5.46 -6.16 -16.98
CA ARG A 656 -5.09 -5.93 -15.57
C ARG A 656 -4.01 -6.90 -15.10
N TRP A 657 -4.14 -8.18 -15.45
CA TRP A 657 -3.12 -9.18 -15.10
C TRP A 657 -1.75 -8.83 -15.70
N ARG A 658 -1.73 -8.40 -16.97
CA ARG A 658 -0.50 -7.95 -17.64
C ARG A 658 0.10 -6.70 -17.00
N LEU A 659 -0.72 -5.72 -16.60
CA LEU A 659 -0.25 -4.52 -15.89
C LEU A 659 0.35 -4.87 -14.52
N GLU A 660 -0.31 -5.73 -13.74
CA GLU A 660 0.21 -6.17 -12.44
C GLU A 660 1.52 -6.99 -12.59
N MET A 661 1.69 -7.74 -13.69
CA MET A 661 2.96 -8.39 -14.04
C MET A 661 4.07 -7.40 -14.36
N GLU A 662 3.77 -6.33 -15.11
CA GLU A 662 4.71 -5.28 -15.49
C GLU A 662 5.17 -4.48 -14.26
N GLU A 663 4.23 -4.07 -13.41
CA GLU A 663 4.50 -3.23 -12.23
C GLU A 663 5.09 -4.03 -11.04
N MET A 664 4.80 -5.33 -10.94
CA MET A 664 5.20 -6.21 -9.82
C MET A 664 4.80 -5.68 -8.43
N THR A 665 3.65 -5.01 -8.32
CA THR A 665 3.27 -4.20 -7.14
C THR A 665 2.55 -4.99 -6.05
N ASP A 666 1.59 -5.85 -6.38
CA ASP A 666 0.78 -6.58 -5.38
C ASP A 666 0.68 -8.10 -5.69
N PRO A 667 1.38 -8.96 -4.93
CA PRO A 667 1.39 -10.39 -5.19
C PRO A 667 0.04 -11.08 -4.96
N ILE A 668 -0.86 -10.49 -4.15
CA ILE A 668 -2.21 -11.03 -3.93
C ILE A 668 -3.09 -10.75 -5.14
N LYS A 669 -3.09 -9.52 -5.65
CA LYS A 669 -3.84 -9.15 -6.86
C LYS A 669 -3.36 -9.94 -8.07
N LEU A 670 -2.05 -10.04 -8.26
CA LEU A 670 -1.47 -10.80 -9.35
C LEU A 670 -1.92 -12.28 -9.32
N ARG A 671 -1.89 -12.91 -8.14
CA ARG A 671 -2.36 -14.31 -7.95
C ARG A 671 -3.87 -14.43 -8.17
N ALA A 672 -4.67 -13.46 -7.73
CA ALA A 672 -6.12 -13.47 -7.92
C ALA A 672 -6.51 -13.38 -9.40
N LEU A 673 -5.89 -12.46 -10.14
CA LEU A 673 -6.11 -12.30 -11.59
C LEU A 673 -5.60 -13.53 -12.36
N ARG A 674 -4.45 -14.08 -11.98
CA ARG A 674 -3.93 -15.35 -12.50
C ARG A 674 -4.90 -16.50 -12.26
N ASN A 675 -5.41 -16.64 -11.03
CA ASN A 675 -6.35 -17.68 -10.66
C ASN A 675 -7.63 -17.60 -11.49
N TRP A 676 -8.16 -16.39 -11.68
CA TRP A 676 -9.29 -16.15 -12.56
C TRP A 676 -9.02 -16.60 -14.01
N LEU A 677 -7.84 -16.29 -14.55
CA LEU A 677 -7.45 -16.73 -15.91
C LEU A 677 -7.35 -18.27 -16.00
N ILE A 678 -6.75 -18.92 -15.00
CA ILE A 678 -6.66 -20.39 -14.92
C ILE A 678 -8.06 -21.01 -14.94
N ASP A 679 -8.99 -20.47 -14.14
CA ASP A 679 -10.36 -20.97 -14.03
C ASP A 679 -11.18 -20.72 -15.30
N PHE A 680 -10.96 -19.56 -15.94
CA PHE A 680 -11.61 -19.14 -17.18
C PHE A 680 -11.19 -20.01 -18.37
N LEU A 681 -9.90 -20.36 -18.44
CA LEU A 681 -9.33 -21.22 -19.49
C LEU A 681 -9.53 -22.72 -19.22
N GLU A 682 -10.19 -23.07 -18.11
CA GLU A 682 -10.46 -24.46 -17.71
C GLU A 682 -9.19 -25.32 -17.54
N LEU A 683 -8.04 -24.70 -17.25
CA LEU A 683 -6.79 -25.43 -16.97
C LEU A 683 -6.89 -26.25 -15.66
N GLY A 684 -7.84 -25.86 -14.81
CA GLY A 684 -8.28 -26.52 -13.58
C GLY A 684 -9.13 -25.55 -12.76
N LYS A 685 -9.37 -25.88 -11.49
CA LYS A 685 -10.13 -25.04 -10.56
C LYS A 685 -9.26 -24.58 -9.39
N THR A 686 -9.04 -23.28 -9.27
CA THR A 686 -8.20 -22.69 -8.21
C THR A 686 -8.93 -22.60 -6.88
N TYR A 687 -8.17 -22.79 -5.79
CA TYR A 687 -8.68 -22.52 -4.45
C TYR A 687 -8.64 -21.01 -4.17
N PRO A 688 -9.62 -20.46 -3.42
CA PRO A 688 -9.55 -19.07 -2.98
C PRO A 688 -8.24 -18.77 -2.21
N ILE A 689 -7.79 -17.52 -2.29
CA ILE A 689 -6.55 -17.09 -1.63
C ILE A 689 -6.78 -17.07 -0.12
N SER A 690 -6.08 -17.97 0.59
CA SER A 690 -6.23 -18.18 2.04
C SER A 690 -5.33 -17.27 2.90
N ASP A 691 -4.27 -16.72 2.31
CA ASP A 691 -3.19 -16.00 2.98
C ASP A 691 -3.35 -14.46 2.92
N LEU A 692 -4.59 -14.00 2.79
CA LEU A 692 -4.92 -12.58 2.87
C LEU A 692 -4.51 -12.01 4.25
N LEU A 693 -3.68 -10.97 4.22
CA LEU A 693 -3.28 -10.22 5.42
C LEU A 693 -4.44 -9.34 5.88
N LEU A 694 -5.26 -9.87 6.78
CA LEU A 694 -6.38 -9.12 7.33
C LEU A 694 -5.86 -8.08 8.34
N PRO A 695 -6.32 -6.81 8.25
CA PRO A 695 -6.02 -5.82 9.26
C PRO A 695 -6.54 -6.28 10.63
N PRO A 696 -5.84 -5.94 11.73
CA PRO A 696 -6.29 -6.32 13.05
C PRO A 696 -7.65 -5.66 13.33
N PRO A 697 -8.66 -6.44 13.73
CA PRO A 697 -9.95 -5.91 14.13
C PRO A 697 -9.81 -4.94 15.30
N ARG A 698 -10.62 -3.88 15.27
CA ARG A 698 -10.60 -2.78 16.25
C ARG A 698 -11.48 -3.09 17.45
N ILE A 699 -11.37 -2.25 18.48
CA ILE A 699 -12.34 -2.23 19.59
C ILE A 699 -13.67 -1.73 19.02
N VAL A 700 -14.72 -2.55 19.14
CA VAL A 700 -16.09 -2.22 18.73
C VAL A 700 -16.87 -1.68 19.92
N ARG A 701 -17.87 -0.83 19.68
CA ARG A 701 -18.76 -0.39 20.75
C ARG A 701 -19.63 -1.59 21.19
N HIS A 702 -19.89 -1.70 22.50
CA HIS A 702 -20.82 -2.68 23.04
C HIS A 702 -22.18 -2.62 22.34
N GLY A 703 -22.71 -3.78 21.95
CA GLY A 703 -23.99 -3.89 21.25
C GLY A 703 -23.99 -3.39 19.81
N THR A 704 -22.83 -3.33 19.15
CA THR A 704 -22.72 -2.92 17.74
C THR A 704 -21.94 -3.93 16.90
N LYS A 705 -22.12 -3.87 15.59
CA LYS A 705 -21.38 -4.70 14.63
C LYS A 705 -19.92 -4.28 14.50
N GLY A 706 -19.04 -5.27 14.43
CA GLY A 706 -17.67 -5.13 13.99
C GLY A 706 -17.54 -5.16 12.47
N GLU A 707 -16.59 -4.40 11.95
CA GLU A 707 -16.23 -4.34 10.53
C GLU A 707 -14.96 -5.13 10.28
N ALA A 708 -15.07 -6.20 9.48
CA ALA A 708 -13.96 -6.99 8.98
C ALA A 708 -13.62 -6.53 7.57
N LEU A 709 -12.58 -5.71 7.42
CA LEU A 709 -12.10 -5.24 6.11
C LEU A 709 -11.18 -6.29 5.49
N LEU A 710 -11.57 -6.86 4.36
CA LEU A 710 -10.68 -7.61 3.49
C LEU A 710 -9.98 -6.58 2.58
N PRO A 711 -8.64 -6.53 2.57
CA PRO A 711 -7.91 -5.56 1.74
C PRO A 711 -8.14 -5.81 0.24
N TYR A 712 -8.43 -7.05 -0.14
CA TYR A 712 -8.74 -7.46 -1.49
C TYR A 712 -9.65 -8.70 -1.49
N ALA A 713 -10.64 -8.73 -2.38
CA ALA A 713 -11.61 -9.80 -2.55
C ALA A 713 -11.71 -10.21 -4.03
N GLU A 714 -11.47 -11.49 -4.29
CA GLU A 714 -11.47 -12.09 -5.64
C GLU A 714 -12.87 -12.03 -6.28
N PRO A 715 -12.99 -11.62 -7.55
CA PRO A 715 -14.29 -11.36 -8.20
C PRO A 715 -15.17 -12.61 -8.39
N ASP A 716 -14.60 -13.80 -8.34
CA ASP A 716 -15.29 -15.08 -8.48
C ASP A 716 -15.35 -15.88 -7.16
N VAL A 717 -15.05 -15.23 -6.04
CA VAL A 717 -15.14 -15.82 -4.69
C VAL A 717 -16.23 -15.12 -3.90
N THR A 718 -16.96 -15.89 -3.10
CA THR A 718 -17.87 -15.39 -2.07
C THR A 718 -17.21 -15.53 -0.70
N TYR A 719 -17.28 -14.46 0.09
CA TYR A 719 -16.70 -14.40 1.43
C TYR A 719 -17.82 -14.36 2.46
N GLN A 720 -17.64 -15.08 3.56
CA GLN A 720 -18.60 -15.17 4.65
C GLN A 720 -17.86 -15.13 5.98
N LEU A 721 -18.24 -14.21 6.86
CA LEU A 721 -17.71 -14.16 8.22
C LEU A 721 -18.46 -15.19 9.07
N VAL A 722 -17.73 -16.09 9.73
CA VAL A 722 -18.30 -17.17 10.54
C VAL A 722 -17.58 -17.31 11.88
N ASN A 723 -18.29 -17.79 12.88
CA ASN A 723 -17.74 -18.37 14.11
C ASN A 723 -18.58 -19.61 14.49
N ASP A 724 -18.45 -20.11 15.73
CA ASP A 724 -19.18 -21.31 16.16
C ASP A 724 -20.71 -21.14 16.16
N THR A 725 -21.23 -19.92 16.32
CA THR A 725 -22.67 -19.64 16.49
C THR A 725 -23.27 -18.75 15.39
N TYR A 726 -22.44 -18.02 14.65
CA TYR A 726 -22.83 -17.02 13.66
C TYR A 726 -22.33 -17.40 12.26
N LYS A 727 -23.22 -17.24 11.28
CA LYS A 727 -22.90 -17.29 9.85
C LYS A 727 -23.46 -16.05 9.18
N GLY A 728 -22.57 -15.10 8.85
CA GLY A 728 -22.95 -13.86 8.19
C GLY A 728 -23.46 -14.06 6.76
N PRO A 729 -23.89 -12.99 6.06
CA PRO A 729 -24.26 -13.10 4.66
C PRO A 729 -23.04 -13.45 3.80
N LYS A 730 -23.24 -14.27 2.76
CA LYS A 730 -22.23 -14.47 1.72
C LYS A 730 -22.18 -13.22 0.85
N VAL A 731 -21.00 -12.62 0.72
CA VAL A 731 -20.79 -11.43 -0.10
C VAL A 731 -19.81 -11.76 -1.22
N LYS A 732 -20.20 -11.51 -2.48
CA LYS A 732 -19.34 -11.74 -3.64
C LYS A 732 -18.22 -10.70 -3.68
N GLY A 733 -17.00 -11.14 -3.94
CA GLY A 733 -15.87 -10.24 -4.12
C GLY A 733 -16.04 -9.32 -5.32
N ASN A 734 -15.40 -8.17 -5.24
CA ASN A 734 -15.57 -7.04 -6.17
C ASN A 734 -14.27 -6.64 -6.87
N ASN A 735 -13.23 -7.50 -6.85
CA ASN A 735 -11.90 -7.19 -7.38
C ASN A 735 -11.27 -5.96 -6.68
N GLY A 736 -11.52 -5.81 -5.38
CA GLY A 736 -11.11 -4.68 -4.55
C GLY A 736 -11.33 -4.95 -3.05
N PRO A 737 -11.25 -3.92 -2.20
CA PRO A 737 -11.52 -4.09 -0.78
C PRO A 737 -13.00 -4.42 -0.54
N LEU A 738 -13.25 -5.29 0.45
CA LEU A 738 -14.58 -5.76 0.81
C LEU A 738 -14.76 -5.75 2.33
N THR A 739 -15.86 -5.18 2.82
CA THR A 739 -16.17 -5.19 4.25
C THR A 739 -17.21 -6.26 4.55
N LEU A 740 -16.91 -7.13 5.52
CA LEU A 740 -17.85 -8.05 6.12
C LEU A 740 -18.24 -7.54 7.50
N TYR A 741 -19.45 -7.86 7.95
CA TYR A 741 -19.97 -7.41 9.23
C TYR A 741 -20.22 -8.59 10.16
N THR A 742 -19.94 -8.40 11.44
CA THR A 742 -20.37 -9.34 12.50
C THR A 742 -21.86 -9.12 12.83
N GLU A 743 -22.40 -9.97 13.68
CA GLU A 743 -23.56 -9.61 14.51
C GLU A 743 -23.22 -8.53 15.56
N ASP A 744 -24.22 -8.05 16.29
CA ASP A 744 -24.00 -7.10 17.38
C ASP A 744 -23.23 -7.78 18.52
N LEU A 745 -22.02 -7.29 18.81
CA LEU A 745 -21.12 -7.95 19.75
C LEU A 745 -21.31 -7.43 21.18
N GLN A 746 -21.55 -8.36 22.10
CA GLN A 746 -21.67 -8.10 23.54
C GLN A 746 -20.36 -8.41 24.28
N GLU A 747 -19.59 -9.38 23.78
CA GLU A 747 -18.32 -9.83 24.35
C GLU A 747 -17.23 -10.00 23.28
N ASP A 748 -15.99 -10.16 23.73
CA ASP A 748 -14.85 -10.35 22.83
C ASP A 748 -15.01 -11.67 22.05
N THR A 749 -15.11 -11.60 20.72
CA THR A 749 -15.45 -12.76 19.88
C THR A 749 -14.41 -12.95 18.77
N GLU A 750 -14.05 -14.20 18.53
CA GLU A 750 -13.18 -14.62 17.43
C GLU A 750 -14.03 -15.03 16.21
N PHE A 751 -13.64 -14.57 15.02
CA PHE A 751 -14.25 -14.93 13.76
C PHE A 751 -13.21 -15.45 12.76
N THR A 752 -13.67 -16.30 11.86
CA THR A 752 -12.92 -16.76 10.69
C THR A 752 -13.66 -16.32 9.43
N VAL A 753 -12.92 -15.98 8.37
CA VAL A 753 -13.52 -15.70 7.07
C VAL A 753 -13.48 -16.98 6.24
N MET A 754 -14.63 -17.47 5.83
CA MET A 754 -14.77 -18.54 4.84
C MET A 754 -14.83 -17.94 3.45
N ALA A 755 -14.03 -18.47 2.54
CA ALA A 755 -14.00 -18.11 1.13
C ALA A 755 -14.44 -19.32 0.30
N GLU A 756 -15.38 -19.13 -0.61
CA GLU A 756 -15.95 -20.18 -1.48
C GLU A 756 -15.99 -19.71 -2.93
N LYS A 757 -15.46 -20.53 -3.83
CA LYS A 757 -15.35 -20.22 -5.25
C LYS A 757 -16.72 -20.42 -5.92
N THR A 758 -17.20 -19.36 -6.58
CA THR A 758 -18.55 -19.31 -7.18
C THR A 758 -18.72 -20.40 -8.23
N GLY A 759 -19.80 -21.19 -8.15
CA GLY A 759 -20.07 -22.26 -9.12
C GLY A 759 -19.21 -23.52 -8.95
N SER A 760 -18.49 -23.66 -7.83
CA SER A 760 -17.73 -24.86 -7.49
C SER A 760 -17.94 -25.25 -6.02
N LEU A 761 -17.44 -26.43 -5.61
CA LEU A 761 -17.42 -26.86 -4.21
C LEU A 761 -16.10 -26.50 -3.50
N LEU A 762 -15.21 -25.74 -4.15
CA LEU A 762 -13.92 -25.37 -3.58
C LEU A 762 -14.10 -24.21 -2.58
N SER A 763 -13.76 -24.47 -1.32
CA SER A 763 -13.77 -23.47 -0.25
C SER A 763 -12.55 -23.62 0.65
N THR A 764 -12.18 -22.52 1.31
CA THR A 764 -11.12 -22.50 2.33
C THR A 764 -11.45 -21.46 3.40
N ALA A 765 -10.99 -21.72 4.63
CA ALA A 765 -10.89 -20.68 5.64
C ALA A 765 -9.65 -19.82 5.34
N LEU A 766 -9.76 -18.50 5.53
CA LEU A 766 -8.59 -17.63 5.58
C LEU A 766 -7.76 -18.00 6.83
N ARG A 767 -6.43 -17.95 6.71
CA ARG A 767 -5.50 -18.34 7.78
C ARG A 767 -5.55 -17.39 8.98
N THR A 768 -5.79 -16.11 8.72
CA THR A 768 -5.81 -15.07 9.75
C THR A 768 -7.18 -15.05 10.41
N LYS A 769 -7.23 -15.33 11.71
CA LYS A 769 -8.44 -15.15 12.52
C LYS A 769 -8.61 -13.68 12.94
N LEU A 770 -9.86 -13.26 13.06
CA LEU A 770 -10.24 -11.89 13.43
C LEU A 770 -10.76 -11.85 14.87
N PHE A 771 -10.09 -11.08 15.74
CA PHE A 771 -10.45 -10.89 17.15
C PHE A 771 -11.11 -9.54 17.43
N PHE A 772 -12.43 -9.48 17.49
CA PHE A 772 -13.12 -8.25 17.85
C PHE A 772 -13.18 -8.10 19.37
N LYS A 773 -12.60 -7.00 19.89
CA LYS A 773 -12.67 -6.65 21.32
C LYS A 773 -13.84 -5.71 21.56
N VAL A 774 -14.71 -6.00 22.52
CA VAL A 774 -15.88 -5.17 22.80
C VAL A 774 -15.54 -4.11 23.84
N GLY A 775 -15.96 -2.88 23.59
CA GLY A 775 -15.78 -1.72 24.46
C GLY A 775 -16.67 -1.75 25.72
N ILE A 776 -16.67 -0.64 26.44
CA ILE A 776 -17.47 -0.46 27.66
C ILE A 776 -18.92 -0.12 27.30
N ASP A 777 -19.87 -0.81 27.91
CA ASP A 777 -21.28 -0.46 27.85
C ASP A 777 -21.59 0.84 28.61
N ARG A 778 -22.29 1.75 27.94
CA ARG A 778 -22.68 3.05 28.47
C ARG A 778 -24.16 3.14 28.82
N GLU A 779 -24.96 2.16 28.43
CA GLU A 779 -26.42 2.15 28.60
C GLU A 779 -26.83 1.20 29.73
N LEU A 780 -26.06 1.23 30.83
CA LEU A 780 -26.30 0.40 32.00
C LEU A 780 -27.53 0.87 32.78
N ASP A 781 -28.34 -0.08 33.26
CA ASP A 781 -29.42 0.19 34.20
C ASP A 781 -28.86 0.45 35.61
N ILE A 782 -28.97 1.71 36.04
CA ILE A 782 -28.32 2.24 37.22
C ILE A 782 -29.38 2.84 38.14
N VAL A 783 -29.43 2.34 39.38
CA VAL A 783 -30.40 2.74 40.39
C VAL A 783 -29.68 3.17 41.66
N LEU A 784 -30.00 4.37 42.17
CA LEU A 784 -29.62 4.77 43.52
C LEU A 784 -30.59 4.12 44.52
N LEU A 785 -30.08 3.34 45.48
CA LEU A 785 -30.96 2.61 46.42
C LEU A 785 -31.70 3.53 47.38
N GLU A 786 -31.02 4.57 47.84
CA GLU A 786 -31.58 5.49 48.81
C GLU A 786 -32.38 6.61 48.14
N LYS A 787 -33.49 7.00 48.76
CA LYS A 787 -34.23 8.20 48.34
C LYS A 787 -33.45 9.45 48.78
N THR A 788 -33.18 10.34 47.84
CA THR A 788 -32.62 11.67 48.15
C THR A 788 -33.75 12.64 48.51
N PRO A 789 -33.60 13.49 49.55
CA PRO A 789 -32.36 13.77 50.27
C PRO A 789 -32.00 12.70 51.32
N LEU A 790 -30.72 12.36 51.41
CA LEU A 790 -30.15 11.45 52.39
C LEU A 790 -30.08 12.09 53.77
N VAL A 791 -30.20 11.27 54.82
CA VAL A 791 -29.87 11.70 56.18
C VAL A 791 -28.38 12.01 56.26
N CYS A 792 -28.00 13.12 56.88
CA CYS A 792 -26.59 13.49 57.07
C CYS A 792 -25.82 12.37 57.77
N ASN A 793 -24.56 12.17 57.37
CA ASN A 793 -23.68 11.10 57.86
C ASN A 793 -24.16 9.69 57.48
N THR A 794 -24.84 9.52 56.34
CA THR A 794 -25.13 8.21 55.75
C THR A 794 -24.40 8.00 54.42
N THR A 795 -24.12 6.75 54.07
CA THR A 795 -23.51 6.39 52.79
C THR A 795 -24.56 6.27 51.69
N ALA A 796 -24.18 6.54 50.45
CA ALA A 796 -25.02 6.30 49.28
C ALA A 796 -24.59 5.01 48.58
N THR A 797 -25.55 4.21 48.12
CA THR A 797 -25.30 2.96 47.41
C THR A 797 -25.91 3.00 46.02
N LEU A 798 -25.03 2.93 45.02
CA LEU A 798 -25.41 2.83 43.62
C LEU A 798 -25.44 1.37 43.18
N VAL A 799 -26.56 0.93 42.65
CA VAL A 799 -26.74 -0.41 42.09
C VAL A 799 -26.67 -0.34 40.57
N ILE A 800 -25.91 -1.26 39.98
CA ILE A 800 -25.86 -1.52 38.54
C ILE A 800 -26.48 -2.89 38.35
N ASN A 801 -27.65 -2.98 37.71
CA ASN A 801 -28.41 -4.23 37.65
C ASN A 801 -27.77 -5.26 36.70
N ASP A 802 -27.22 -4.80 35.56
CA ASP A 802 -26.63 -5.66 34.54
C ASP A 802 -25.17 -5.21 34.25
N SER A 803 -24.27 -5.44 35.20
CA SER A 803 -22.87 -5.00 35.04
C SER A 803 -22.11 -5.82 34.00
N GLN A 804 -21.28 -5.16 33.19
CA GLN A 804 -20.48 -5.85 32.17
C GLN A 804 -19.31 -6.61 32.81
N GLN A 805 -19.15 -7.90 32.47
CA GLN A 805 -18.03 -8.70 32.97
C GLN A 805 -16.68 -8.11 32.57
N LYS A 806 -15.68 -8.23 33.46
CA LYS A 806 -14.30 -7.75 33.26
C LYS A 806 -14.17 -6.22 33.06
N VAL A 807 -15.19 -5.46 33.46
CA VAL A 807 -15.15 -3.99 33.56
C VAL A 807 -15.12 -3.59 35.03
N GLY A 808 -14.19 -2.73 35.43
CA GLY A 808 -14.11 -2.18 36.78
C GLY A 808 -15.02 -0.95 36.91
N TYR A 809 -15.81 -0.87 37.97
CA TYR A 809 -16.70 0.26 38.23
C TYR A 809 -16.33 0.95 39.53
N LYS A 810 -16.27 2.27 39.52
CA LYS A 810 -15.91 3.08 40.69
C LYS A 810 -16.63 4.42 40.70
N LEU A 811 -17.06 4.85 41.87
CA LEU A 811 -17.68 6.17 42.07
C LEU A 811 -16.62 7.24 42.32
N PHE A 812 -16.84 8.41 41.76
CA PHE A 812 -16.02 9.60 41.94
C PHE A 812 -16.91 10.80 42.29
N ASP A 813 -16.34 11.85 42.87
CA ASP A 813 -16.97 13.18 42.87
C ASP A 813 -16.64 13.94 41.58
N THR A 814 -17.21 15.14 41.41
CA THR A 814 -16.93 16.01 40.26
C THR A 814 -15.51 16.57 40.24
N GLY A 815 -14.81 16.55 41.37
CA GLY A 815 -13.39 16.90 41.48
C GLY A 815 -12.45 15.76 41.09
N GLY A 816 -12.98 14.55 40.84
CA GLY A 816 -12.21 13.37 40.48
C GLY A 816 -11.67 12.56 41.67
N ASN A 817 -12.11 12.84 42.90
CA ASN A 817 -11.76 12.05 44.07
C ASN A 817 -12.57 10.75 44.09
N GLY A 818 -11.91 9.61 44.37
CA GLY A 818 -12.58 8.32 44.46
C GLY A 818 -13.47 8.21 45.69
N LEU A 819 -14.76 7.97 45.48
CA LEU A 819 -15.78 7.85 46.53
C LEU A 819 -16.11 6.41 46.90
N SER A 820 -15.73 5.42 46.10
CA SER A 820 -15.91 3.98 46.42
C SER A 820 -14.65 3.19 46.11
N THR A 821 -14.59 1.92 46.53
CA THR A 821 -13.66 0.95 45.94
C THR A 821 -14.08 0.58 44.52
N GLU A 822 -13.13 0.13 43.70
CA GLU A 822 -13.45 -0.41 42.37
C GLU A 822 -14.03 -1.82 42.52
N ILE A 823 -15.11 -2.12 41.80
CA ILE A 823 -15.75 -3.44 41.77
C ILE A 823 -15.77 -3.95 40.34
N MET A 824 -15.33 -5.18 40.10
CA MET A 824 -15.41 -5.82 38.80
C MET A 824 -16.85 -6.27 38.53
N GLY A 825 -17.38 -5.92 37.35
CA GLY A 825 -18.68 -6.39 36.90
C GLY A 825 -18.72 -7.91 36.73
N THR A 826 -19.88 -8.48 36.98
CA THR A 826 -20.12 -9.93 37.08
C THR A 826 -21.04 -10.46 35.99
N GLY A 827 -21.58 -9.60 35.12
CA GLY A 827 -22.65 -9.96 34.18
C GLY A 827 -24.03 -9.82 34.81
N GLY A 828 -24.11 -9.42 36.09
CA GLY A 828 -25.35 -9.20 36.81
C GLY A 828 -25.19 -8.07 37.83
N LYS A 829 -26.01 -8.12 38.89
CA LYS A 829 -26.16 -7.01 39.84
C LYS A 829 -24.88 -6.78 40.67
N ILE A 830 -24.38 -5.55 40.69
CA ILE A 830 -23.33 -5.09 41.60
C ILE A 830 -23.74 -3.80 42.32
N SER A 831 -23.17 -3.55 43.49
CA SER A 831 -23.48 -2.39 44.33
C SER A 831 -22.19 -1.65 44.71
N LEU A 832 -22.15 -0.35 44.47
CA LEU A 832 -21.05 0.55 44.84
C LEU A 832 -21.53 1.47 45.95
N THR A 833 -20.98 1.30 47.16
CA THR A 833 -21.28 2.15 48.31
C THR A 833 -20.17 3.18 48.52
N THR A 834 -20.53 4.41 48.89
CA THR A 834 -19.53 5.43 49.22
C THR A 834 -18.69 4.99 50.43
N SER A 835 -17.38 5.04 50.31
CA SER A 835 -16.41 4.62 51.35
C SER A 835 -16.45 5.49 52.59
N SER A 836 -17.06 6.67 52.53
CA SER A 836 -17.30 7.54 53.68
C SER A 836 -18.74 8.05 53.67
N PRO A 837 -19.33 8.31 54.85
CA PRO A 837 -20.66 8.90 54.94
C PRO A 837 -20.69 10.31 54.36
N LEU A 838 -21.78 10.66 53.68
CA LEU A 838 -21.95 11.94 53.02
C LEU A 838 -22.50 12.98 54.00
N ARG A 839 -21.81 14.12 54.09
CA ARG A 839 -22.23 15.29 54.87
C ARG A 839 -22.69 16.45 54.01
N GLU A 840 -22.28 16.48 52.74
CA GLU A 840 -22.59 17.56 51.81
C GLU A 840 -23.33 17.00 50.59
N ASP A 841 -24.00 17.88 49.85
CA ASP A 841 -24.56 17.50 48.54
C ASP A 841 -23.40 17.15 47.61
N VAL A 842 -23.48 16.00 46.94
CA VAL A 842 -22.41 15.48 46.07
C VAL A 842 -23.03 14.95 44.78
N VAL A 843 -22.32 15.06 43.66
CA VAL A 843 -22.69 14.36 42.43
C VAL A 843 -21.82 13.11 42.33
N LEU A 844 -22.46 11.95 42.39
CA LEU A 844 -21.78 10.67 42.20
C LEU A 844 -21.54 10.46 40.70
N VAL A 845 -20.27 10.45 40.30
CA VAL A 845 -19.82 10.20 38.94
C VAL A 845 -19.40 8.73 38.84
N LEU A 846 -20.24 7.91 38.22
CA LEU A 846 -19.89 6.51 37.94
C LEU A 846 -18.93 6.45 36.76
N LYS A 847 -17.73 5.95 36.99
CA LYS A 847 -16.76 5.64 35.92
C LYS A 847 -16.56 4.14 35.81
N ALA A 848 -16.44 3.69 34.57
CA ALA A 848 -16.11 2.32 34.22
C ALA A 848 -14.72 2.28 33.56
N SER A 849 -13.93 1.26 33.89
CA SER A 849 -12.59 1.02 33.40
C SER A 849 -12.54 -0.38 32.74
N LYS A 850 -11.95 -0.49 31.55
CA LYS A 850 -11.65 -1.79 30.92
C LYS A 850 -10.21 -1.77 30.42
N THR A 851 -9.44 -2.77 30.85
CA THR A 851 -8.04 -2.93 30.46
C THR A 851 -7.95 -3.96 29.35
N PHE A 852 -7.44 -3.56 28.19
CA PHE A 852 -7.10 -4.49 27.11
C PHE A 852 -5.64 -4.94 27.30
N SER A 853 -5.31 -6.15 26.84
CA SER A 853 -4.03 -6.87 27.02
C SER A 853 -2.71 -6.08 26.83
N ASP A 854 -2.75 -4.87 26.26
CA ASP A 854 -1.61 -4.00 26.03
C ASP A 854 -1.86 -2.60 26.63
N THR A 855 -1.60 -2.39 27.93
CA THR A 855 -1.49 -1.10 28.70
C THR A 855 -2.51 0.04 28.48
N LYS A 856 -3.44 -0.05 27.54
CA LYS A 856 -4.48 0.91 27.23
C LYS A 856 -5.71 0.55 28.04
N SER A 857 -5.85 1.24 29.17
CA SER A 857 -7.09 1.28 29.93
C SER A 857 -8.00 2.37 29.37
N THR A 858 -9.19 2.01 28.94
CA THR A 858 -10.22 3.00 28.62
C THR A 858 -11.02 3.28 29.89
N ILE A 859 -11.06 4.54 30.33
CA ILE A 859 -11.92 4.99 31.44
C ILE A 859 -13.00 5.88 30.85
N VAL A 860 -14.26 5.57 31.14
CA VAL A 860 -15.42 6.30 30.62
C VAL A 860 -16.35 6.66 31.77
N THR A 861 -16.83 7.90 31.79
CA THR A 861 -17.96 8.29 32.65
C THR A 861 -19.24 7.70 32.08
N ILE A 862 -19.93 6.89 32.90
CA ILE A 862 -21.19 6.24 32.53
C ILE A 862 -22.39 7.11 32.89
N LYS A 863 -22.42 7.63 34.13
CA LYS A 863 -23.55 8.39 34.65
C LYS A 863 -23.13 9.34 35.76
N GLU A 864 -23.79 10.48 35.83
CA GLU A 864 -23.68 11.44 36.94
C GLU A 864 -25.03 11.49 37.66
N LEU A 865 -25.02 11.26 38.98
CA LEU A 865 -26.21 11.24 39.82
C LEU A 865 -26.06 12.23 40.97
N PRO A 866 -26.85 13.33 41.00
CA PRO A 866 -26.84 14.27 42.12
C PRO A 866 -27.49 13.63 43.35
N VAL A 867 -26.75 13.60 44.46
CA VAL A 867 -27.20 13.11 45.76
C VAL A 867 -27.23 14.28 46.73
N THR A 868 -28.43 14.59 47.23
CA THR A 868 -28.63 15.65 48.23
C THR A 868 -28.66 15.07 49.64
N VAL A 869 -28.19 15.84 50.62
CA VAL A 869 -28.05 15.45 52.04
C VAL A 869 -28.71 16.49 52.93
N HIS A 870 -29.61 16.07 53.81
CA HIS A 870 -30.32 16.89 54.81
C HIS A 870 -29.37 17.69 55.72
N PRO A 871 -29.82 18.82 56.30
CA PRO A 871 -29.12 19.46 57.40
C PRO A 871 -28.88 18.49 58.57
N ASP A 872 -27.72 18.58 59.21
CA ASP A 872 -27.28 17.73 60.30
C ASP A 872 -28.05 18.10 61.57
N ALA A 873 -29.00 17.24 61.93
CA ALA A 873 -29.84 17.39 63.11
C ALA A 873 -29.10 17.27 64.44
N ALA A 874 -27.89 16.69 64.42
CA ALA A 874 -27.12 16.30 65.60
C ALA A 874 -25.92 17.23 65.87
N ILE A 875 -25.92 18.43 65.29
CA ILE A 875 -24.89 19.44 65.57
C ILE A 875 -24.89 19.78 67.06
N ALA A 876 -23.73 19.61 67.69
CA ALA A 876 -23.52 19.98 69.09
C ALA A 876 -23.44 21.51 69.21
N VAL A 877 -24.14 22.05 70.21
CA VAL A 877 -24.24 23.48 70.53
C VAL A 877 -23.61 23.70 71.91
N VAL A 878 -22.40 24.25 71.92
CA VAL A 878 -21.62 24.45 73.15
C VAL A 878 -21.72 25.90 73.60
N THR A 879 -22.19 26.15 74.82
CA THR A 879 -22.26 27.46 75.44
C THR A 879 -21.05 27.76 76.34
N THR A 880 -20.60 29.01 76.32
CA THR A 880 -19.50 29.51 77.16
C THR A 880 -19.92 30.79 77.87
N ASN A 881 -19.55 30.94 79.15
CA ASN A 881 -19.92 32.06 80.05
C ASN A 881 -21.41 32.13 80.41
N GLU A 882 -22.03 30.99 80.78
CA GLU A 882 -23.48 30.86 81.07
C GLU A 882 -23.98 31.65 82.31
N THR A 883 -23.09 31.98 83.25
CA THR A 883 -23.41 32.76 84.46
C THR A 883 -22.21 33.63 84.89
N PRO A 884 -22.38 34.92 85.21
CA PRO A 884 -21.32 35.71 85.87
C PRO A 884 -21.07 35.17 87.29
N TYR A 885 -19.81 35.09 87.77
CA TYR A 885 -19.47 34.75 89.16
C TYR A 885 -18.76 35.91 89.86
N SER A 886 -19.06 36.14 91.15
CA SER A 886 -18.42 37.16 92.00
C SER A 886 -17.50 36.49 93.02
N THR A 887 -16.20 36.77 92.96
CA THR A 887 -15.25 36.45 94.03
C THR A 887 -14.94 37.73 94.78
N GLY A 888 -15.51 37.90 95.98
CA GLY A 888 -15.09 38.89 96.98
C GLY A 888 -14.79 40.31 96.46
N LEU A 889 -15.78 41.20 96.58
CA LEU A 889 -15.68 42.67 96.51
C LEU A 889 -15.50 43.36 95.13
N THR A 890 -15.41 42.66 93.99
CA THR A 890 -15.57 43.26 92.63
C THR A 890 -16.31 42.35 91.64
N THR A 891 -17.23 42.90 90.83
CA THR A 891 -18.02 42.17 89.81
C THR A 891 -17.50 42.46 88.39
N THR A 892 -17.04 41.46 87.63
CA THR A 892 -16.73 41.58 86.19
C THR A 892 -17.78 40.83 85.37
N ILE A 893 -18.41 41.47 84.38
CA ILE A 893 -19.45 40.86 83.53
C ILE A 893 -18.79 40.42 82.21
N LEU A 894 -18.76 39.11 81.91
CA LEU A 894 -18.35 38.57 80.61
C LEU A 894 -19.60 38.33 79.73
N GLU A 895 -19.51 38.63 78.44
CA GLU A 895 -20.61 38.37 77.49
C GLU A 895 -20.71 36.86 77.16
N PRO A 896 -21.93 36.28 77.13
CA PRO A 896 -22.16 34.87 76.78
C PRO A 896 -21.97 34.60 75.28
N MET A 897 -21.44 33.42 74.94
CA MET A 897 -21.26 32.97 73.55
C MET A 897 -21.72 31.53 73.33
N ILE A 898 -22.07 31.19 72.08
CA ILE A 898 -22.50 29.85 71.64
C ILE A 898 -21.62 29.39 70.48
N SER A 899 -21.17 28.15 70.51
CA SER A 899 -20.33 27.49 69.50
C SER A 899 -21.08 26.31 68.88
N LEU A 900 -21.47 26.43 67.61
CA LEU A 900 -22.00 25.32 66.80
C LEU A 900 -20.84 24.48 66.28
N LYS A 901 -20.79 23.19 66.61
CA LYS A 901 -19.66 22.32 66.24
C LYS A 901 -19.86 21.64 64.89
N ASN A 902 -18.79 21.55 64.09
CA ASN A 902 -18.76 20.80 62.83
C ASN A 902 -19.92 21.09 61.85
N THR A 903 -20.19 22.37 61.61
CA THR A 903 -21.28 22.86 60.75
C THR A 903 -21.12 22.42 59.29
N GLN A 904 -22.21 22.21 58.55
CA GLN A 904 -22.16 21.91 57.11
C GLN A 904 -21.99 23.20 56.30
N ARG A 905 -21.10 23.21 55.31
CA ARG A 905 -20.85 24.36 54.43
C ARG A 905 -22.07 24.79 53.66
N SER A 906 -22.91 23.83 53.26
CA SER A 906 -24.13 24.09 52.49
C SER A 906 -25.34 24.51 53.33
N VAL A 907 -25.21 24.63 54.65
CA VAL A 907 -26.29 24.96 55.58
C VAL A 907 -26.09 26.36 56.16
N SER A 908 -27.16 27.15 56.22
CA SER A 908 -27.24 28.41 56.94
C SER A 908 -27.86 28.19 58.31
N TYR A 909 -27.22 28.73 59.36
CA TYR A 909 -27.66 28.63 60.75
C TYR A 909 -28.17 29.98 61.23
N LYS A 910 -29.42 30.03 61.67
CA LYS A 910 -30.01 31.23 62.28
C LYS A 910 -30.23 31.02 63.77
N VAL A 911 -29.82 31.99 64.57
CA VAL A 911 -29.90 31.97 66.03
C VAL A 911 -30.90 33.01 66.50
N TYR A 912 -31.79 32.59 67.39
CA TYR A 912 -32.86 33.40 67.97
C TYR A 912 -32.80 33.37 69.49
N ILE A 913 -33.14 34.46 70.18
CA ILE A 913 -33.23 34.53 71.65
C ILE A 913 -34.64 34.88 72.12
N LYS A 914 -34.90 34.58 73.41
CA LYS A 914 -36.19 34.82 74.08
C LYS A 914 -36.03 34.98 75.59
N ALA A 915 -36.60 36.02 76.20
CA ALA A 915 -36.51 36.28 77.65
C ALA A 915 -37.58 35.53 78.48
N PHE A 916 -37.30 35.20 79.74
CA PHE A 916 -38.24 34.55 80.69
C PHE A 916 -38.01 35.00 82.16
N ASP A 917 -39.01 34.80 83.03
CA ASP A 917 -38.96 35.13 84.47
C ASP A 917 -39.41 33.97 85.41
N GLU A 918 -39.47 34.24 86.73
CA GLU A 918 -39.82 33.23 87.76
C GLU A 918 -41.25 32.66 87.60
N ASN A 919 -42.19 33.37 86.97
CA ASN A 919 -43.54 32.87 86.71
C ASN A 919 -43.59 31.84 85.58
N ASP A 920 -42.59 31.86 84.69
CA ASP A 920 -42.48 30.91 83.58
C ASP A 920 -41.90 29.56 84.04
N ILE A 921 -41.33 29.52 85.26
CA ILE A 921 -40.72 28.34 85.87
C ILE A 921 -41.80 27.52 86.59
N VAL A 922 -41.84 26.22 86.29
CA VAL A 922 -42.79 25.27 86.87
C VAL A 922 -42.11 24.50 88.01
N TYR A 923 -42.63 24.63 89.23
CA TYR A 923 -42.08 24.01 90.46
C TYR A 923 -42.79 22.70 90.89
N GLU A 924 -43.53 22.05 89.98
CA GLU A 924 -44.21 20.79 90.30
C GLU A 924 -43.22 19.62 90.31
N ASP A 925 -43.35 18.70 91.28
CA ASP A 925 -42.48 17.52 91.42
C ASP A 925 -42.54 16.55 90.20
N ARG A 926 -43.55 16.69 89.32
CA ARG A 926 -43.67 15.99 88.03
C ARG A 926 -44.54 16.79 87.03
N PRO A 927 -43.96 17.66 86.18
CA PRO A 927 -44.75 18.40 85.22
C PRO A 927 -44.97 17.53 83.95
N THR A 928 -46.24 17.33 83.55
CA THR A 928 -46.60 16.60 82.31
C THR A 928 -47.39 17.51 81.36
N GLY A 929 -46.87 17.70 80.14
CA GLY A 929 -47.44 18.48 79.05
C GLY A 929 -46.42 18.70 77.92
N ASP A 930 -46.85 18.70 76.66
CA ASP A 930 -45.97 18.88 75.48
C ASP A 930 -45.33 20.28 75.40
N ASP A 931 -45.91 21.24 76.13
CA ASP A 931 -45.46 22.62 76.24
C ASP A 931 -44.52 22.83 77.44
N LEU A 932 -43.62 21.89 77.73
CA LEU A 932 -42.66 22.00 78.82
C LEU A 932 -41.24 21.81 78.30
N TRP A 933 -40.37 22.79 78.55
CA TRP A 933 -38.98 22.76 78.13
C TRP A 933 -38.08 22.52 79.33
N ASN A 934 -37.36 21.40 79.29
CA ASN A 934 -36.32 21.10 80.26
C ASN A 934 -35.01 21.74 79.81
N LEU A 935 -34.64 22.81 80.50
CA LEU A 935 -33.49 23.63 80.17
C LEU A 935 -32.39 23.37 81.19
N SER A 936 -31.24 22.93 80.70
CA SER A 936 -30.07 22.70 81.54
C SER A 936 -29.16 23.93 81.51
N TYR A 937 -28.70 24.37 82.67
CA TYR A 937 -27.71 25.44 82.83
C TYR A 937 -26.63 25.00 83.83
N ASN A 938 -25.45 25.61 83.79
CA ASN A 938 -24.43 25.41 84.80
C ASN A 938 -24.53 26.48 85.90
N ASP A 939 -24.71 26.07 87.15
CA ASP A 939 -24.84 27.02 88.27
C ASP A 939 -23.48 27.55 88.77
N GLY A 940 -22.36 27.02 88.27
CA GLY A 940 -21.00 27.44 88.60
C GLY A 940 -20.48 27.07 90.00
N VAL A 941 -21.28 26.41 90.86
CA VAL A 941 -20.85 25.93 92.20
C VAL A 941 -21.09 24.44 92.42
N MET A 942 -22.20 23.87 91.94
CA MET A 942 -22.51 22.43 92.06
C MET A 942 -22.62 21.70 90.72
N GLY A 943 -22.56 22.40 89.58
CA GLY A 943 -22.56 21.82 88.25
C GLY A 943 -23.89 22.02 87.50
N ARG A 944 -24.14 21.18 86.49
CA ARG A 944 -25.32 21.31 85.62
C ARG A 944 -26.61 21.06 86.41
N ARG A 945 -27.48 22.07 86.46
CA ARG A 945 -28.83 22.01 87.00
C ARG A 945 -29.86 22.14 85.89
N GLN A 946 -31.10 21.79 86.20
CA GLN A 946 -32.23 21.89 85.29
C GLN A 946 -33.29 22.85 85.85
N ILE A 947 -33.80 23.70 84.97
CA ILE A 947 -35.05 24.42 85.19
C ILE A 947 -36.06 23.93 84.15
N ILE A 948 -37.31 23.77 84.57
CA ILE A 948 -38.41 23.45 83.67
C ILE A 948 -39.20 24.73 83.46
N VAL A 949 -39.23 25.19 82.22
CA VAL A 949 -39.94 26.39 81.80
C VAL A 949 -41.10 25.96 80.93
N ARG A 950 -42.30 26.50 81.14
CA ARG A 950 -43.43 26.25 80.24
C ARG A 950 -43.13 26.89 78.89
N ASP A 951 -43.44 26.21 77.78
CA ASP A 951 -43.14 26.66 76.42
C ASP A 951 -43.63 28.11 76.26
N PRO A 952 -42.71 29.07 76.12
CA PRO A 952 -43.07 30.47 76.09
C PRO A 952 -43.62 30.87 74.71
N ALA A 953 -44.11 29.93 73.88
CA ALA A 953 -44.56 30.11 72.48
C ALA A 953 -45.36 31.39 72.17
N HIS A 954 -46.04 31.96 73.15
CA HIS A 954 -46.82 33.20 73.10
C HIS A 954 -45.99 34.50 73.18
N LEU A 955 -44.68 34.43 73.42
CA LEU A 955 -43.74 35.56 73.44
C LEU A 955 -42.91 35.66 72.14
N PRO A 956 -42.53 36.86 71.66
CA PRO A 956 -41.82 37.03 70.39
C PRO A 956 -40.37 36.50 70.43
N PHE A 957 -39.91 35.88 69.34
CA PHE A 957 -38.49 35.52 69.14
C PHE A 957 -37.74 36.69 68.49
N THR A 958 -36.49 36.90 68.89
CA THR A 958 -35.61 37.90 68.26
C THR A 958 -34.43 37.20 67.58
N GLU A 959 -34.30 37.36 66.26
CA GLU A 959 -33.13 36.87 65.52
C GLU A 959 -31.91 37.71 65.92
N ILE A 960 -30.82 37.04 66.28
CA ILE A 960 -29.57 37.71 66.69
C ILE A 960 -28.39 37.37 65.79
N ALA A 961 -28.46 36.27 65.04
CA ALA A 961 -27.46 35.93 64.05
C ALA A 961 -28.04 35.08 62.93
N SER A 962 -27.54 35.26 61.72
CA SER A 962 -27.76 34.38 60.57
C SER A 962 -26.41 34.17 59.88
N VAL A 963 -25.84 32.97 60.00
CA VAL A 963 -24.46 32.66 59.58
C VAL A 963 -24.41 31.42 58.68
N GLN A 964 -23.56 31.45 57.65
CA GLN A 964 -23.33 30.29 56.81
C GLN A 964 -22.36 29.32 57.50
N GLY A 965 -22.66 28.02 57.48
CA GLY A 965 -21.76 26.97 57.95
C GLY A 965 -20.42 26.98 57.20
N THR A 966 -19.36 26.58 57.90
CA THR A 966 -17.98 26.65 57.37
C THR A 966 -17.38 25.26 57.10
N GLY A 967 -18.06 24.18 57.47
CA GLY A 967 -17.46 22.85 57.54
C GLY A 967 -16.84 22.53 58.91
N GLY A 968 -16.71 23.54 59.78
CA GLY A 968 -16.12 23.46 61.10
C GLY A 968 -16.95 24.20 62.15
N ASP A 969 -16.31 24.64 63.23
CA ASP A 969 -17.00 25.30 64.35
C ASP A 969 -17.39 26.75 64.02
N LEU A 970 -18.58 27.18 64.46
CA LEU A 970 -19.09 28.55 64.34
C LEU A 970 -19.40 29.14 65.72
N ASN A 971 -18.74 30.24 66.10
CA ASN A 971 -18.96 30.93 67.38
C ASN A 971 -19.83 32.18 67.20
N ILE A 972 -20.80 32.38 68.07
CA ILE A 972 -21.84 33.42 67.99
C ILE A 972 -22.03 34.06 69.37
N THR A 973 -21.82 35.38 69.47
CA THR A 973 -21.98 36.14 70.72
C THR A 973 -23.44 36.50 70.97
N ILE A 974 -23.88 36.43 72.23
CA ILE A 974 -25.26 36.73 72.65
C ILE A 974 -25.31 38.10 73.36
N PRO A 975 -26.21 39.03 72.96
CA PRO A 975 -26.31 40.35 73.57
C PRO A 975 -26.64 40.32 75.07
N ALA A 976 -26.04 41.21 75.86
CA ALA A 976 -26.33 41.33 77.29
C ALA A 976 -27.78 41.80 77.57
N SER A 977 -28.47 41.17 78.53
CA SER A 977 -29.89 41.42 78.87
C SER A 977 -30.12 41.57 80.37
N GLN A 978 -31.19 42.28 80.74
CA GLN A 978 -31.64 42.41 82.13
C GLN A 978 -32.43 41.18 82.60
N ASP A 979 -32.96 40.39 81.67
CA ASP A 979 -33.83 39.23 81.91
C ASP A 979 -33.10 37.93 81.52
N ASP A 980 -33.49 36.79 82.13
CA ASP A 980 -32.95 35.46 81.82
C ASP A 980 -33.39 35.04 80.40
N GLN A 981 -32.55 34.36 79.60
CA GLN A 981 -32.79 34.12 78.16
C GLN A 981 -32.63 32.66 77.69
N ILE A 982 -33.40 32.24 76.68
CA ILE A 982 -33.35 30.93 75.99
C ILE A 982 -32.97 31.15 74.52
N VAL A 983 -32.13 30.27 73.95
CA VAL A 983 -31.65 30.37 72.57
C VAL A 983 -32.17 29.22 71.68
N PHE A 984 -32.54 29.54 70.43
CA PHE A 984 -33.00 28.62 69.38
C PHE A 984 -32.13 28.73 68.15
N ILE A 985 -31.85 27.59 67.50
CA ILE A 985 -31.06 27.58 66.27
C ILE A 985 -31.80 26.80 65.19
N THR A 986 -31.97 27.41 64.02
CA THR A 986 -32.50 26.75 62.83
C THR A 986 -31.40 26.55 61.80
N ALA A 987 -31.30 25.34 61.27
CA ALA A 987 -30.38 24.94 60.22
C ALA A 987 -31.18 24.81 58.91
N THR A 988 -30.93 25.70 57.96
CA THR A 988 -31.63 25.76 56.68
C THR A 988 -30.66 25.54 55.53
N LYS A 989 -30.97 24.56 54.68
CA LYS A 989 -30.27 24.30 53.42
C LYS A 989 -31.16 24.68 52.25
N VAL A 990 -30.73 25.68 51.48
CA VAL A 990 -31.50 26.16 50.31
C VAL A 990 -31.10 25.33 49.09
N ARG A 991 -32.09 24.78 48.38
CA ARG A 991 -31.91 24.01 47.14
C ARG A 991 -32.88 24.54 46.08
N GLY A 992 -32.36 25.27 45.08
CA GLY A 992 -33.20 25.89 44.05
C GLY A 992 -34.25 26.84 44.67
N THR A 993 -35.54 26.58 44.44
CA THR A 993 -36.67 27.36 45.01
C THR A 993 -37.19 26.82 46.35
N GLY A 994 -36.67 25.69 46.84
CA GLY A 994 -37.08 25.07 48.10
C GLY A 994 -36.03 25.23 49.20
N ALA A 995 -36.47 25.27 50.47
CA ALA A 995 -35.58 25.32 51.62
C ALA A 995 -35.89 24.14 52.56
N ASP A 996 -34.87 23.33 52.82
CA ASP A 996 -34.92 22.22 53.78
C ASP A 996 -34.45 22.76 55.14
N SER A 997 -35.42 23.07 56.01
CA SER A 997 -35.18 23.76 57.28
C SER A 997 -35.50 22.85 58.47
N LEU A 998 -34.55 22.74 59.38
CA LEU A 998 -34.65 21.94 60.59
C LEU A 998 -34.31 22.79 61.81
N ARG A 999 -35.03 22.60 62.93
CA ARG A 999 -34.65 23.18 64.23
C ARG A 999 -33.66 22.26 64.93
N LEU A 1000 -32.54 22.79 65.42
CA LEU A 1000 -31.59 22.01 66.21
C LEU A 1000 -32.22 21.61 67.55
N ARG A 1001 -31.81 20.45 68.08
CA ARG A 1001 -32.40 19.87 69.29
C ARG A 1001 -31.98 20.59 70.57
N GLU A 1002 -30.76 21.12 70.62
CA GLU A 1002 -30.20 21.74 71.81
C GLU A 1002 -30.72 23.18 71.99
N LYS A 1003 -31.21 23.50 73.20
CA LYS A 1003 -31.79 24.81 73.58
C LYS A 1003 -31.02 25.42 74.76
N PRO A 1004 -29.91 26.11 74.54
CA PRO A 1004 -29.12 26.68 75.63
C PRO A 1004 -29.83 27.85 76.34
N VAL A 1005 -29.47 28.07 77.61
CA VAL A 1005 -30.04 29.11 78.49
C VAL A 1005 -28.96 29.96 79.14
N ILE A 1006 -29.26 31.24 79.37
CA ILE A 1006 -28.38 32.24 79.97
C ILE A 1006 -29.09 32.86 81.20
N LEU A 1007 -28.46 32.82 82.38
CA LEU A 1007 -29.06 33.23 83.67
C LEU A 1007 -28.32 34.39 84.37
N ARG A 1008 -29.03 35.22 85.15
CA ARG A 1008 -28.52 36.44 85.83
C ARG A 1008 -28.33 36.31 87.36
N MET A 1009 -27.36 37.05 87.93
CA MET A 1009 -27.05 37.14 89.39
C MET A 1009 -27.94 38.10 90.23
N PRO A 1010 -28.10 37.88 91.56
CA PRO A 1010 -28.68 38.87 92.49
C PRO A 1010 -27.86 40.18 92.56
N ARG A 1011 -28.48 41.31 92.95
CA ARG A 1011 -27.85 42.65 93.12
C ARG A 1011 -27.54 42.93 94.60
N THR A 1012 -26.55 43.79 94.84
CA THR A 1012 -26.16 44.27 96.18
C THR A 1012 -27.28 45.10 96.82
N VAL A 1013 -27.52 44.90 98.12
CA VAL A 1013 -28.59 45.61 98.87
C VAL A 1013 -28.04 46.57 99.93
N THR A 1014 -28.82 47.62 100.22
CA THR A 1014 -28.57 48.65 101.25
C THR A 1014 -29.30 48.34 102.55
N TRP A 1015 -28.71 48.63 103.71
CA TRP A 1015 -29.29 48.29 105.03
C TRP A 1015 -29.00 49.34 106.13
N TYR A 1016 -29.82 49.34 107.18
CA TYR A 1016 -29.69 50.18 108.38
C TYR A 1016 -29.86 49.36 109.67
N ALA A 1017 -29.03 49.61 110.71
CA ALA A 1017 -29.04 48.89 111.99
C ALA A 1017 -28.82 49.86 113.18
N PRO A 1018 -29.42 49.62 114.37
CA PRO A 1018 -29.18 50.45 115.55
C PRO A 1018 -27.74 50.30 116.07
N PRO A 1019 -27.08 51.39 116.51
CA PRO A 1019 -25.65 51.36 116.83
C PRO A 1019 -25.30 50.64 118.15
N GLN A 1020 -26.23 50.57 119.11
CA GLN A 1020 -26.05 49.92 120.41
C GLN A 1020 -27.39 49.38 120.94
N VAL A 1021 -27.37 48.22 121.63
CA VAL A 1021 -28.54 47.63 122.33
C VAL A 1021 -28.19 47.21 123.76
N SER A 1022 -29.19 47.09 124.64
CA SER A 1022 -28.97 46.63 126.02
C SER A 1022 -28.59 45.14 126.05
N LYS A 1023 -27.78 44.74 127.04
CA LYS A 1023 -27.33 43.34 127.17
C LYS A 1023 -28.52 42.38 127.27
N GLY A 1024 -28.60 41.44 126.33
CA GLY A 1024 -29.67 40.46 126.22
C GLY A 1024 -30.83 40.86 125.30
N GLU A 1025 -30.80 42.03 124.66
CA GLU A 1025 -31.79 42.43 123.65
C GLU A 1025 -31.36 42.10 122.21
N VAL A 1026 -32.35 42.06 121.32
CA VAL A 1026 -32.21 41.80 119.88
C VAL A 1026 -32.16 43.13 119.12
N ALA A 1027 -31.16 43.31 118.26
CA ALA A 1027 -31.11 44.41 117.30
C ALA A 1027 -31.80 44.06 115.97
N THR A 1028 -32.49 45.05 115.39
CA THR A 1028 -33.27 44.91 114.15
C THR A 1028 -32.58 45.63 112.99
N ILE A 1029 -32.27 44.91 111.91
CA ILE A 1029 -31.57 45.38 110.71
C ILE A 1029 -32.58 45.48 109.56
N ARG A 1030 -32.74 46.65 108.94
CA ARG A 1030 -33.68 46.86 107.83
C ARG A 1030 -32.95 46.98 106.51
N ILE A 1031 -33.37 46.22 105.50
CA ILE A 1031 -32.89 46.28 104.13
C ILE A 1031 -33.83 47.16 103.32
N THR A 1032 -33.29 48.24 102.74
CA THR A 1032 -34.03 49.15 101.86
C THR A 1032 -33.78 48.73 100.40
N ASN A 1033 -34.87 48.50 99.64
CA ASN A 1033 -34.90 48.03 98.24
C ASN A 1033 -34.52 46.54 97.99
N PRO A 1034 -35.23 45.57 98.59
CA PRO A 1034 -35.03 44.14 98.34
C PRO A 1034 -35.45 43.71 96.92
N GLN A 1035 -34.76 42.71 96.36
CA GLN A 1035 -35.06 42.13 95.06
C GLN A 1035 -36.06 40.98 95.15
N ARG A 1036 -37.00 40.93 94.20
CA ARG A 1036 -37.98 39.84 94.11
C ARG A 1036 -37.33 38.52 93.76
N GLY A 1037 -37.81 37.45 94.39
CA GLY A 1037 -37.27 36.10 94.21
C GLY A 1037 -35.91 35.92 94.88
N VAL A 1038 -35.51 36.82 95.79
CA VAL A 1038 -34.24 36.76 96.52
C VAL A 1038 -34.50 36.63 98.02
N THR A 1039 -33.82 35.68 98.65
CA THR A 1039 -33.83 35.42 100.08
C THR A 1039 -32.69 36.17 100.76
N TYR A 1040 -33.00 36.96 101.77
CA TYR A 1040 -32.02 37.72 102.56
C TYR A 1040 -31.83 37.09 103.94
N GLN A 1041 -30.61 36.80 104.35
CA GLN A 1041 -30.33 36.18 105.63
C GLN A 1041 -29.15 36.84 106.33
N LEU A 1042 -29.28 37.04 107.65
CA LEU A 1042 -28.16 37.49 108.47
C LEU A 1042 -27.22 36.31 108.76
N VAL A 1043 -25.95 36.49 108.46
CA VAL A 1043 -24.90 35.48 108.66
C VAL A 1043 -23.68 36.12 109.33
N ASP A 1044 -22.77 35.30 109.86
CA ASP A 1044 -21.50 35.75 110.44
C ASP A 1044 -20.65 36.57 109.43
N PRO A 1045 -19.62 37.32 109.86
CA PRO A 1045 -18.84 38.18 108.96
C PRO A 1045 -18.10 37.44 107.85
N THR A 1046 -17.84 36.14 108.02
CA THR A 1046 -17.30 35.28 106.95
C THR A 1046 -18.34 34.87 105.91
N GLY A 1047 -19.61 35.17 106.18
CA GLY A 1047 -20.72 34.81 105.34
C GLY A 1047 -20.97 33.31 105.31
N ALA A 1048 -20.63 32.56 106.37
CA ALA A 1048 -20.68 31.10 106.41
C ALA A 1048 -21.81 30.60 107.33
N SER A 1049 -21.84 31.03 108.59
CA SER A 1049 -22.80 30.55 109.60
C SER A 1049 -24.01 31.47 109.71
N ALA A 1050 -25.22 30.90 109.72
CA ALA A 1050 -26.45 31.66 109.91
C ALA A 1050 -26.52 32.24 111.32
N ALA A 1051 -26.71 33.56 111.39
CA ALA A 1051 -26.90 34.28 112.65
C ALA A 1051 -28.37 34.66 112.88
N GLY A 1052 -29.17 34.75 111.82
CA GLY A 1052 -30.59 35.07 111.88
C GLY A 1052 -31.43 34.21 110.91
N VAL A 1053 -32.75 34.27 111.09
CA VAL A 1053 -33.72 33.57 110.23
C VAL A 1053 -33.71 34.22 108.83
N PRO A 1054 -33.64 33.43 107.74
CA PRO A 1054 -33.71 33.96 106.39
C PRO A 1054 -35.11 34.53 106.09
N VAL A 1055 -35.17 35.70 105.48
CA VAL A 1055 -36.41 36.36 105.05
C VAL A 1055 -36.44 36.43 103.53
N HIS A 1056 -37.43 35.79 102.93
CA HIS A 1056 -37.60 35.72 101.49
C HIS A 1056 -38.49 36.85 100.96
N PHE A 1057 -37.99 37.64 100.01
CA PHE A 1057 -38.76 38.74 99.42
C PHE A 1057 -39.50 38.30 98.16
N HIS A 1058 -40.82 38.14 98.31
CA HIS A 1058 -41.78 37.88 97.24
C HIS A 1058 -42.96 38.86 97.36
N LYS A 1059 -43.70 39.10 96.28
CA LYS A 1059 -44.97 39.87 96.34
C LYS A 1059 -46.05 39.14 95.55
N ASN A 1060 -47.25 39.08 96.14
CA ASN A 1060 -48.54 38.57 95.65
C ASN A 1060 -48.89 37.10 95.96
N LYS A 1061 -49.34 36.82 97.19
CA LYS A 1061 -50.48 35.90 97.42
C LYS A 1061 -51.42 36.46 98.51
N PRO A 1062 -52.74 36.60 98.25
CA PRO A 1062 -53.75 36.84 99.28
C PRO A 1062 -53.95 35.59 100.17
N ILE A 1063 -54.35 35.82 101.42
CA ILE A 1063 -54.40 34.88 102.55
C ILE A 1063 -55.43 33.75 102.36
N GLU A 1064 -55.04 32.49 102.56
CA GLU A 1064 -55.87 31.44 103.14
C GLU A 1064 -55.03 30.53 104.08
N ALA A 1065 -55.67 30.04 105.13
CA ALA A 1065 -55.06 29.67 106.41
C ALA A 1065 -54.28 28.34 106.43
N GLY A 1066 -53.17 28.33 107.19
CA GLY A 1066 -52.77 27.19 108.03
C GLY A 1066 -51.52 26.39 107.62
N ARG A 1067 -50.32 26.90 107.92
CA ARG A 1067 -49.25 26.19 108.67
C ARG A 1067 -48.01 27.08 108.82
N ILE A 1068 -47.61 27.25 110.07
CA ILE A 1068 -46.55 28.09 110.59
C ILE A 1068 -45.20 27.42 110.34
N GLY A 1069 -44.20 28.17 109.87
CA GLY A 1069 -42.85 27.65 109.69
C GLY A 1069 -41.77 28.59 109.16
N VAL A 1070 -42.04 29.83 108.74
CA VAL A 1070 -41.05 30.92 108.57
C VAL A 1070 -41.83 32.24 108.64
N ASP A 1071 -41.48 33.17 109.52
CA ASP A 1071 -42.25 34.43 109.69
C ASP A 1071 -42.08 35.33 108.45
N PHE A 1072 -43.13 35.39 107.63
CA PHE A 1072 -43.24 36.32 106.51
C PHE A 1072 -43.73 37.67 107.02
N VAL A 1073 -42.98 38.75 106.77
CA VAL A 1073 -43.49 40.11 107.02
C VAL A 1073 -44.38 40.53 105.85
N VAL A 1074 -45.68 40.59 106.10
CA VAL A 1074 -46.64 41.26 105.23
C VAL A 1074 -46.93 42.63 105.83
N ASN A 1075 -46.16 43.64 105.43
CA ASN A 1075 -46.55 45.04 105.57
C ASN A 1075 -46.14 45.78 104.30
N GLY A 1076 -47.04 46.60 103.76
CA GLY A 1076 -46.92 47.27 102.46
C GLY A 1076 -45.85 48.36 102.37
N ILE A 1077 -44.67 48.14 102.93
CA ILE A 1077 -43.51 49.02 102.91
C ILE A 1077 -42.34 48.18 102.34
N ASP A 1078 -41.70 48.62 101.26
CA ASP A 1078 -40.63 47.91 100.51
C ASP A 1078 -39.30 47.78 101.31
N GLU A 1079 -39.38 47.20 102.51
CA GLU A 1079 -38.25 46.94 103.40
C GLU A 1079 -38.27 45.49 103.89
N VAL A 1080 -37.13 44.78 103.81
CA VAL A 1080 -36.97 43.46 104.45
C VAL A 1080 -36.29 43.67 105.80
N VAL A 1081 -36.89 43.16 106.87
CA VAL A 1081 -36.37 43.32 108.23
C VAL A 1081 -35.76 42.01 108.71
N LEU A 1082 -34.48 42.05 109.07
CA LEU A 1082 -33.73 40.94 109.67
C LEU A 1082 -33.47 41.23 111.15
N MET A 1083 -33.54 40.22 112.00
CA MET A 1083 -33.27 40.36 113.44
C MET A 1083 -31.99 39.60 113.83
N THR A 1084 -31.23 40.17 114.75
CA THR A 1084 -30.06 39.53 115.37
C THR A 1084 -30.51 38.58 116.50
N PRO A 1085 -29.68 37.60 116.91
CA PRO A 1085 -29.92 36.88 118.16
C PRO A 1085 -29.61 37.79 119.38
N PRO A 1086 -30.16 37.53 120.59
CA PRO A 1086 -29.97 38.37 121.77
C PRO A 1086 -28.48 38.64 122.06
N LEU A 1087 -28.06 39.91 122.02
CA LEU A 1087 -26.65 40.27 122.06
C LEU A 1087 -26.14 40.42 123.49
N GLN A 1088 -25.19 39.58 123.89
CA GLN A 1088 -24.54 39.63 125.21
C GLN A 1088 -23.26 40.49 125.22
N VAL A 1089 -22.64 40.65 124.05
CA VAL A 1089 -21.43 41.44 123.78
C VAL A 1089 -21.52 42.06 122.38
N GLU A 1090 -20.68 43.05 122.08
CA GLU A 1090 -20.56 43.65 120.75
C GLU A 1090 -20.30 42.57 119.69
N SER A 1091 -21.09 42.55 118.61
CA SER A 1091 -21.09 41.49 117.57
C SER A 1091 -21.16 42.07 116.15
N GLN A 1092 -20.71 41.30 115.15
CA GLN A 1092 -20.70 41.70 113.74
C GLN A 1092 -21.42 40.67 112.84
N PHE A 1093 -22.06 41.12 111.76
CA PHE A 1093 -22.84 40.29 110.81
C PHE A 1093 -22.73 40.78 109.35
N VAL A 1094 -23.15 39.99 108.36
CA VAL A 1094 -23.40 40.41 106.96
C VAL A 1094 -24.74 39.84 106.47
N ILE A 1095 -25.26 40.36 105.35
CA ILE A 1095 -26.50 39.90 104.73
C ILE A 1095 -26.18 39.07 103.49
N ARG A 1096 -26.59 37.80 103.47
CA ARG A 1096 -26.55 36.95 102.27
C ARG A 1096 -27.86 37.06 101.51
N ALA A 1097 -27.80 37.45 100.23
CA ALA A 1097 -28.90 37.58 99.29
C ALA A 1097 -28.84 36.44 98.25
N THR A 1098 -29.76 35.49 98.31
CA THR A 1098 -29.77 34.27 97.49
C THR A 1098 -30.97 34.25 96.55
N ARG A 1099 -30.77 34.21 95.23
CA ARG A 1099 -31.88 34.03 94.27
C ARG A 1099 -32.45 32.63 94.43
N PHE A 1100 -33.75 32.55 94.66
CA PHE A 1100 -34.42 31.38 95.21
C PHE A 1100 -34.33 30.15 94.31
N TYR A 1101 -34.61 30.32 93.02
CA TYR A 1101 -34.72 29.21 92.07
C TYR A 1101 -33.41 28.78 91.43
N THR A 1102 -32.38 29.62 91.46
CA THR A 1102 -31.04 29.27 90.98
C THR A 1102 -30.06 28.95 92.10
N GLY A 1103 -30.34 29.37 93.35
CA GLY A 1103 -29.42 29.23 94.48
C GLY A 1103 -28.21 30.20 94.43
N ILE A 1104 -28.12 31.02 93.39
CA ILE A 1104 -27.00 31.97 93.19
C ILE A 1104 -27.08 33.03 94.30
N SER A 1105 -25.99 33.22 95.04
CA SER A 1105 -25.95 34.06 96.24
C SER A 1105 -24.93 35.19 96.15
N LEU A 1106 -25.24 36.32 96.80
CA LEU A 1106 -24.38 37.50 96.94
C LEU A 1106 -24.36 37.96 98.40
N ILE A 1107 -23.22 38.38 98.95
CA ILE A 1107 -23.10 38.82 100.36
C ILE A 1107 -22.91 40.35 100.44
N SER A 1108 -23.49 41.00 101.45
CA SER A 1108 -23.38 42.45 101.70
C SER A 1108 -22.13 42.84 102.50
N ASN A 1109 -21.94 44.15 102.69
CA ASN A 1109 -20.95 44.70 103.62
C ASN A 1109 -21.28 44.37 105.10
N VAL A 1110 -20.25 44.41 105.98
CA VAL A 1110 -20.32 44.04 107.41
C VAL A 1110 -21.06 45.08 108.26
N ILE A 1111 -21.91 44.58 109.16
CA ILE A 1111 -22.76 45.26 110.14
C ILE A 1111 -22.16 45.08 111.55
N ARG A 1112 -22.08 46.14 112.36
CA ARG A 1112 -21.50 46.11 113.74
C ARG A 1112 -22.48 46.70 114.77
N ILE A 1113 -22.69 46.02 115.91
CA ILE A 1113 -23.65 46.46 116.95
C ILE A 1113 -23.06 46.28 118.37
N LYS A 1114 -23.04 47.34 119.21
CA LYS A 1114 -22.45 47.36 120.57
C LYS A 1114 -23.44 46.99 121.70
N VAL A 1115 -22.92 46.59 122.89
CA VAL A 1115 -23.72 46.19 124.08
C VAL A 1115 -23.25 46.86 125.39
N SER A 1116 -24.15 47.34 126.27
CA SER A 1116 -23.84 48.06 127.55
C SER A 1116 -24.24 47.34 128.87
N PHE A 1117 -23.53 47.63 130.00
CA PHE A 1117 -23.68 47.02 131.35
C PHE A 1117 -24.05 48.08 132.45
N TRP A 1118 -25.07 47.86 133.29
CA TRP A 1118 -25.78 48.84 134.18
C TRP A 1118 -25.33 48.89 135.67
N VAL A 1119 -25.62 49.97 136.46
CA VAL A 1119 -25.99 49.91 137.92
C VAL A 1119 -26.84 51.12 138.40
N ALA A 1120 -27.95 50.82 139.10
CA ALA A 1120 -28.97 51.63 139.81
C ALA A 1120 -29.99 52.39 138.96
#